data_AF-A0A917MS90-F1
#
_entry.id   AF-A0A917MS90-F1
#
_cell.length_a   1.000
_cell.length_b   1.000
_cell.length_c   1.000
_cell.angle_alpha   90.00
_cell.angle_beta   90.00
_cell.angle_gamma   90.00
#
_symmetry.space_group_name_H-M   'P 1'
#
loop_
_entity.id
_entity.type
_entity.pdbx_description
1 polymer ?
#
loop_
_entity_poly.entity_id
_entity_poly.type
_entity_poly.pdbx_seq_one_letter_code
_entity_poly.pdbx_strand_id
1 'polypeptide(L)'
;MPVKPIILSLLLSIALLQARATVTLPRLVRDSMILQRDAPVKIWGWATPGEKINIQFNGQRLDTRTATNGEWQLKLQPMKAGGPYTMQIKGSNSIQLNDIYVGDVWVCAGQSNMVHQLQLHEETYTADIAAAQFTQIRQFWVPTLTNLQQPQQQLPAGYWKTANPQDVKQFSAVAYFMALHLHQQYKIPIGIINTSVGGTPIEAWTSEEGLKTFPNITATIQQNKDTAYVNNRNRLAAADAAAGRPAHETDPGLTGPLPWYHADYTPKNWRTINIPGYWEDQGARRLNGTVWYRREIEVPASMTGQPAKLYLGRIVDADYVYINGRLAGSTSYQYPQRRYALPADMLKPGKNTITIRVISQSGKGGFVPDKPYYIKAGNQTIDLKGYWQYKVGDVYNTAPPRNTPLAAQNQPTALFNAMVSPLTRYAIKGIAWYQGESNAGNPGNYEALLKSFIADWRKQWQQGDIPFVYAQLPDFMEVSYTPGESNWALMREAQLHALQLPNTGMAVTMGLGEWNDIHPDNKKDVGLRLALAAQHLAYNENIVYSGPLFHSAAVTGNTITLSFSNTGSGLTTSNGEAPGAFAIAGADKKFVWAQATIVNNTVVVSSPKIPQPLYVRYAWADNPDQPNLCNREGLPASPFRTDQ
;
A
#
# COMPACT_ATOMS: atom_id res chain seq x y z
N MET A 1 66.49 18.02 55.74
CA MET A 1 66.26 16.56 55.89
C MET A 1 64.78 16.40 56.15
N PRO A 2 64.01 15.77 55.24
CA PRO A 2 64.10 14.33 55.03
C PRO A 2 64.23 13.90 53.55
N VAL A 3 64.67 12.67 53.40
CA VAL A 3 64.91 11.83 52.21
C VAL A 3 63.89 10.70 52.38
N LYS A 4 62.99 10.32 51.45
CA LYS A 4 63.16 9.70 50.12
C LYS A 4 61.74 9.41 49.56
N PRO A 5 61.50 9.49 48.23
CA PRO A 5 60.32 8.93 47.59
C PRO A 5 60.61 7.51 47.08
N ILE A 6 59.69 6.56 47.32
CA ILE A 6 59.69 5.27 46.61
C ILE A 6 58.70 5.40 45.45
N ILE A 7 59.28 5.54 44.26
CA ILE A 7 58.60 5.44 42.97
C ILE A 7 58.39 3.94 42.70
N LEU A 8 57.13 3.50 42.69
CA LEU A 8 56.77 2.19 42.16
C LEU A 8 56.20 2.39 40.74
N SER A 9 57.07 2.21 39.76
CA SER A 9 56.75 2.22 38.33
C SER A 9 55.89 1.00 37.97
N LEU A 10 54.58 1.19 37.83
CA LEU A 10 53.71 0.22 37.17
C LEU A 10 53.56 0.62 35.69
N LEU A 11 54.48 0.11 34.87
CA LEU A 11 54.35 0.07 33.41
C LEU A 11 53.17 -0.85 33.06
N LEU A 12 51.97 -0.28 32.99
CA LEU A 12 50.81 -0.96 32.44
C LEU A 12 50.93 -0.91 30.92
N SER A 13 51.48 -1.98 30.36
CA SER A 13 51.43 -2.32 28.94
C SER A 13 49.97 -2.39 28.50
N ILE A 14 49.46 -1.28 27.98
CA ILE A 14 48.21 -1.23 27.22
C ILE A 14 48.47 -2.03 25.95
N ALA A 15 48.12 -3.32 25.99
CA ALA A 15 47.93 -4.11 24.80
C ALA A 15 46.81 -3.44 23.99
N LEU A 16 47.20 -2.67 22.97
CA LEU A 16 46.32 -2.20 21.91
C LEU A 16 45.77 -3.44 21.20
N LEU A 17 44.68 -4.00 21.73
CA LEU A 17 43.75 -4.83 20.98
C LEU A 17 43.17 -3.91 19.90
N GLN A 18 43.87 -3.79 18.78
CA GLN A 18 43.28 -3.27 17.56
C GLN A 18 42.15 -4.22 17.20
N ALA A 19 40.92 -3.86 17.58
CA ALA A 19 39.72 -4.48 17.05
C ALA A 19 39.79 -4.34 15.53
N ARG A 20 40.22 -5.40 14.83
CA ARG A 20 40.19 -5.45 13.37
C ARG A 20 38.74 -5.56 12.96
N ALA A 21 38.12 -4.43 12.64
CA ALA A 21 36.78 -4.42 12.08
C ALA A 21 36.85 -5.11 10.72
N THR A 22 36.11 -6.20 10.57
CA THR A 22 35.99 -6.92 9.30
C THR A 22 35.20 -6.08 8.30
N VAL A 23 35.46 -6.29 7.01
CA VAL A 23 34.65 -5.72 5.94
C VAL A 23 33.21 -6.19 6.12
N THR A 24 32.28 -5.25 6.14
CA THR A 24 30.84 -5.47 6.21
C THR A 24 30.12 -4.71 5.10
N LEU A 25 28.96 -5.21 4.69
CA LEU A 25 28.18 -4.68 3.58
C LEU A 25 26.78 -4.25 4.04
N PRO A 26 26.18 -3.25 3.38
CA PRO A 26 24.77 -2.90 3.60
C PRO A 26 23.88 -4.09 3.22
N ARG A 27 22.70 -4.20 3.84
CA ARG A 27 21.78 -5.32 3.58
C ARG A 27 21.32 -5.43 2.12
N LEU A 28 21.35 -4.35 1.34
CA LEU A 28 21.00 -4.40 -0.08
C LEU A 28 22.07 -5.09 -0.94
N VAL A 29 23.35 -5.02 -0.53
CA VAL A 29 24.48 -5.59 -1.26
C VAL A 29 24.78 -6.96 -0.69
N ARG A 30 24.14 -7.97 -1.28
CA ARG A 30 24.19 -9.35 -0.81
C ARG A 30 23.87 -10.33 -1.95
N ASP A 31 23.92 -11.63 -1.65
CA ASP A 31 23.49 -12.68 -2.57
C ASP A 31 22.12 -12.40 -3.18
N SER A 32 21.97 -12.85 -4.42
CA SER A 32 20.75 -12.75 -5.21
C SER A 32 20.29 -11.33 -5.56
N MET A 33 21.10 -10.29 -5.32
CA MET A 33 20.74 -8.92 -5.70
C MET A 33 20.67 -8.71 -7.22
N ILE A 34 19.99 -7.65 -7.64
CA ILE A 34 19.98 -7.16 -9.02
C ILE A 34 20.58 -5.78 -9.06
N LEU A 35 21.70 -5.61 -9.77
CA LEU A 35 22.37 -4.33 -9.98
C LEU A 35 21.81 -3.63 -11.23
N GLN A 36 21.70 -2.29 -11.18
CA GLN A 36 21.23 -1.50 -12.32
C GLN A 36 22.18 -1.60 -13.52
N ARG A 37 21.63 -1.94 -14.69
CA ARG A 37 22.32 -1.96 -15.98
C ARG A 37 22.45 -0.57 -16.57
N ASP A 38 23.35 -0.43 -17.55
CA ASP A 38 23.52 0.77 -18.39
C ASP A 38 23.73 2.08 -17.60
N ALA A 39 24.09 1.98 -16.32
CA ALA A 39 24.42 3.08 -15.45
C ALA A 39 25.58 2.68 -14.53
N PRO A 40 26.39 3.64 -14.06
CA PRO A 40 27.40 3.33 -13.08
C PRO A 40 26.77 2.90 -11.74
N VAL A 41 27.32 1.85 -11.12
CA VAL A 41 26.76 1.24 -9.91
C VAL A 41 27.71 1.46 -8.73
N LYS A 42 27.19 1.99 -7.62
CA LYS A 42 27.94 2.11 -6.37
C LYS A 42 27.90 0.79 -5.60
N ILE A 43 29.07 0.34 -5.15
CA ILE A 43 29.21 -0.69 -4.12
C ILE A 43 29.91 -0.05 -2.94
N TRP A 44 29.38 -0.26 -1.74
CA TRP A 44 29.86 0.37 -0.52
C TRP A 44 29.78 -0.57 0.67
N GLY A 45 30.44 -0.20 1.76
CA GLY A 45 30.42 -0.92 3.01
C GLY A 45 31.24 -0.21 4.08
N TRP A 46 31.54 -0.95 5.14
CA TRP A 46 32.34 -0.46 6.26
C TRP A 46 33.49 -1.43 6.53
N ALA A 47 34.62 -0.90 6.99
CA ALA A 47 35.80 -1.67 7.37
C ALA A 47 36.70 -0.82 8.30
N THR A 48 37.89 -1.31 8.64
CA THR A 48 38.84 -0.52 9.43
C THR A 48 39.33 0.70 8.61
N PRO A 49 39.46 1.92 9.19
CA PRO A 49 40.00 3.06 8.47
C PRO A 49 41.35 2.79 7.81
N GLY A 50 41.52 3.23 6.56
CA GLY A 50 42.74 3.03 5.75
C GLY A 50 42.90 1.63 5.13
N GLU A 51 42.04 0.67 5.49
CA GLU A 51 42.05 -0.69 4.95
C GLU A 51 41.90 -0.69 3.42
N LYS A 52 42.71 -1.50 2.73
CA LYS A 52 42.62 -1.65 1.27
C LYS A 52 41.51 -2.64 0.93
N ILE A 53 40.59 -2.24 0.06
CA ILE A 53 39.49 -3.08 -0.42
C ILE A 53 39.66 -3.31 -1.92
N ASN A 54 39.67 -4.57 -2.35
CA ASN A 54 39.65 -4.98 -3.76
C ASN A 54 38.30 -5.61 -4.11
N ILE A 55 37.69 -5.22 -5.22
CA ILE A 55 36.49 -5.86 -5.76
C ILE A 55 36.76 -6.41 -7.16
N GLN A 56 36.26 -7.61 -7.41
CA GLN A 56 36.21 -8.24 -8.73
C GLN A 56 34.77 -8.60 -9.06
N PHE A 57 34.25 -8.07 -10.17
CA PHE A 57 32.90 -8.33 -10.62
C PHE A 57 32.78 -8.13 -12.14
N ASN A 58 32.25 -9.13 -12.85
CA ASN A 58 31.94 -9.07 -14.27
C ASN A 58 33.08 -8.47 -15.13
N GLY A 59 34.30 -9.01 -14.97
CA GLY A 59 35.52 -8.55 -15.67
C GLY A 59 36.13 -7.25 -15.14
N GLN A 60 35.45 -6.52 -14.25
CA GLN A 60 35.99 -5.30 -13.62
C GLN A 60 36.80 -5.67 -12.38
N ARG A 61 37.96 -5.01 -12.21
CA ARG A 61 38.78 -5.08 -11.00
C ARG A 61 39.06 -3.67 -10.50
N LEU A 62 38.60 -3.37 -9.28
CA LEU A 62 38.70 -2.03 -8.69
C LEU A 62 39.32 -2.15 -7.29
N ASP A 63 40.09 -1.13 -6.91
CA ASP A 63 40.67 -0.97 -5.58
C ASP A 63 40.19 0.35 -4.97
N THR A 64 39.95 0.35 -3.66
CA THR A 64 39.68 1.56 -2.87
C THR A 64 40.31 1.42 -1.49
N ARG A 65 40.24 2.50 -0.70
CA ARG A 65 40.61 2.49 0.72
C ARG A 65 39.48 3.03 1.57
N THR A 66 39.29 2.43 2.74
CA THR A 66 38.33 2.91 3.73
C THR A 66 38.73 4.28 4.25
N ALA A 67 37.76 5.20 4.29
CA ALA A 67 37.94 6.54 4.82
C ALA A 67 38.10 6.54 6.36
N THR A 68 38.39 7.71 6.93
CA THR A 68 38.59 7.89 8.38
C THR A 68 37.34 7.59 9.21
N ASN A 69 36.15 7.71 8.62
CA ASN A 69 34.88 7.37 9.24
C ASN A 69 34.53 5.87 9.13
N GLY A 70 35.42 5.03 8.57
CA GLY A 70 35.19 3.61 8.40
C GLY A 70 34.34 3.22 7.18
N GLU A 71 33.87 4.18 6.37
CA GLU A 71 33.13 3.90 5.13
C GLU A 71 34.09 3.71 3.95
N TRP A 72 33.77 2.78 3.06
CA TRP A 72 34.39 2.67 1.74
C TRP A 72 33.31 2.61 0.66
N GLN A 73 33.66 3.09 -0.53
CA GLN A 73 32.82 2.93 -1.71
C GLN A 73 33.68 2.83 -2.97
N LEU A 74 33.09 2.25 -4.01
CA LEU A 74 33.59 2.28 -5.37
C LEU A 74 32.44 2.34 -6.38
N LYS A 75 32.78 2.66 -7.63
CA LYS A 75 31.84 2.82 -8.72
C LYS A 75 32.20 1.87 -9.84
N LEU A 76 31.39 0.82 -10.02
CA LEU A 76 31.45 -0.06 -11.19
C LEU A 76 31.01 0.71 -12.43
N GLN A 77 31.70 0.48 -13.54
CA GLN A 77 31.32 1.03 -14.84
C GLN A 77 29.99 0.41 -15.32
N PRO A 78 29.23 1.11 -16.18
CA PRO A 78 27.99 0.59 -16.76
C PRO A 78 28.16 -0.81 -17.34
N MET A 79 27.17 -1.68 -17.10
CA MET A 79 27.17 -3.07 -17.55
C MET A 79 25.89 -3.35 -18.32
N LYS A 80 25.98 -4.26 -19.29
CA LYS A 80 24.80 -4.82 -19.98
C LYS A 80 24.06 -5.80 -19.07
N ALA A 81 22.77 -5.99 -19.36
CA ALA A 81 21.96 -6.97 -18.65
C ALA A 81 22.55 -8.38 -18.79
N GLY A 82 22.46 -9.19 -17.73
CA GLY A 82 22.97 -10.56 -17.74
C GLY A 82 23.20 -11.12 -16.33
N GLY A 83 23.81 -12.30 -16.27
CA GLY A 83 24.06 -13.07 -15.05
C GLY A 83 23.51 -14.50 -15.17
N PRO A 84 23.55 -15.29 -14.09
CA PRO A 84 24.05 -14.91 -12.76
C PRO A 84 25.58 -14.76 -12.73
N TYR A 85 26.08 -13.80 -11.95
CA TYR A 85 27.49 -13.52 -11.74
C TYR A 85 27.87 -13.70 -10.26
N THR A 86 29.18 -13.75 -10.01
CA THR A 86 29.78 -13.75 -8.67
C THR A 86 30.61 -12.49 -8.47
N MET A 87 30.48 -11.85 -7.30
CA MET A 87 31.32 -10.72 -6.87
C MET A 87 32.25 -11.17 -5.75
N GLN A 88 33.54 -10.90 -5.88
CA GLN A 88 34.51 -11.10 -4.81
C GLN A 88 34.93 -9.75 -4.23
N ILE A 89 34.92 -9.63 -2.90
CA ILE A 89 35.33 -8.44 -2.16
C ILE A 89 36.39 -8.87 -1.16
N LYS A 90 37.61 -8.32 -1.27
CA LYS A 90 38.77 -8.69 -0.45
C LYS A 90 39.29 -7.49 0.32
N GLY A 91 39.35 -7.61 1.64
CA GLY A 91 40.09 -6.74 2.56
C GLY A 91 40.86 -7.60 3.55
N SER A 92 40.70 -7.32 4.84
CA SER A 92 41.15 -8.18 5.95
C SER A 92 40.43 -9.53 5.99
N ASN A 93 39.19 -9.59 5.50
CA ASN A 93 38.43 -10.80 5.19
C ASN A 93 38.03 -10.83 3.69
N SER A 94 37.58 -12.00 3.23
CA SER A 94 37.06 -12.19 1.87
C SER A 94 35.56 -12.46 1.93
N ILE A 95 34.78 -11.70 1.16
CA ILE A 95 33.33 -11.91 0.96
C ILE A 95 33.11 -12.31 -0.49
N GLN A 96 32.34 -13.38 -0.70
CA GLN A 96 31.87 -13.77 -2.02
C GLN A 96 30.35 -13.65 -2.05
N LEU A 97 29.84 -12.84 -2.98
CA LEU A 97 28.41 -12.73 -3.26
C LEU A 97 28.09 -13.49 -4.53
N ASN A 98 27.06 -14.31 -4.50
CA ASN A 98 26.67 -15.20 -5.58
C ASN A 98 25.32 -14.79 -6.19
N ASP A 99 25.05 -15.36 -7.36
CA ASP A 99 23.74 -15.27 -7.99
C ASP A 99 23.31 -13.82 -8.28
N ILE A 100 24.26 -12.96 -8.68
CA ILE A 100 23.98 -11.55 -8.95
C ILE A 100 23.55 -11.37 -10.40
N TYR A 101 22.43 -10.68 -10.63
CA TYR A 101 22.05 -10.23 -11.97
C TYR A 101 22.37 -8.75 -12.18
N VAL A 102 22.56 -8.38 -13.44
CA VAL A 102 22.54 -6.99 -13.91
C VAL A 102 21.26 -6.80 -14.73
N GLY A 103 20.43 -5.83 -14.36
CA GLY A 103 19.08 -5.64 -14.90
C GLY A 103 18.51 -4.26 -14.57
N ASP A 104 17.19 -4.09 -14.65
CA ASP A 104 16.55 -2.83 -14.25
C ASP A 104 16.01 -2.90 -12.82
N VAL A 105 16.32 -1.91 -11.98
CA VAL A 105 15.96 -1.87 -10.57
C VAL A 105 14.95 -0.77 -10.31
N TRP A 106 13.80 -1.13 -9.76
CA TRP A 106 12.70 -0.23 -9.44
C TRP A 106 12.50 -0.13 -7.93
N VAL A 107 12.35 1.08 -7.42
CA VAL A 107 11.89 1.31 -6.04
C VAL A 107 10.38 1.41 -6.06
N CYS A 108 9.71 0.47 -5.40
CA CYS A 108 8.25 0.46 -5.28
C CYS A 108 7.88 0.88 -3.85
N ALA A 109 7.17 1.99 -3.72
CA ALA A 109 6.90 2.63 -2.44
C ALA A 109 5.47 3.15 -2.32
N GLY A 110 5.06 3.44 -1.09
CA GLY A 110 3.73 3.97 -0.79
C GLY A 110 3.06 3.27 0.38
N GLN A 111 1.74 3.23 0.36
CA GLN A 111 0.94 2.66 1.44
C GLN A 111 0.31 1.31 1.08
N SER A 112 -0.81 0.97 1.71
CA SER A 112 -1.39 -0.38 1.74
C SER A 112 -1.62 -0.97 0.35
N ASN A 113 -2.08 -0.18 -0.62
CA ASN A 113 -2.27 -0.64 -1.99
C ASN A 113 -0.94 -1.04 -2.70
N MET A 114 0.20 -0.44 -2.35
CA MET A 114 1.53 -0.91 -2.76
C MET A 114 2.02 -2.09 -1.90
N VAL A 115 1.68 -2.13 -0.61
CA VAL A 115 2.12 -3.19 0.33
C VAL A 115 1.50 -4.54 -0.01
N HIS A 116 0.21 -4.55 -0.35
CA HIS A 116 -0.61 -5.77 -0.41
C HIS A 116 0.06 -6.88 -1.21
N GLN A 117 0.34 -7.98 -0.51
CA GLN A 117 1.03 -9.11 -1.09
C GLN A 117 0.09 -9.99 -1.91
N LEU A 118 0.62 -10.72 -2.90
CA LEU A 118 -0.16 -11.68 -3.69
C LEU A 118 -0.93 -12.68 -2.83
N GLN A 119 -0.40 -13.09 -1.67
CA GLN A 119 -1.11 -14.01 -0.76
C GLN A 119 -2.46 -13.46 -0.28
N LEU A 120 -2.59 -12.16 -0.07
CA LEU A 120 -3.86 -11.55 0.34
C LEU A 120 -4.92 -11.65 -0.78
N HIS A 121 -4.45 -11.74 -2.01
CA HIS A 121 -5.23 -11.82 -3.24
C HIS A 121 -5.15 -13.22 -3.87
N GLU A 122 -4.82 -14.26 -3.09
CA GLU A 122 -4.54 -15.61 -3.62
C GLU A 122 -5.71 -16.21 -4.40
N GLU A 123 -6.96 -15.94 -3.99
CA GLU A 123 -8.16 -16.45 -4.67
C GLU A 123 -8.23 -15.93 -6.11
N THR A 124 -7.87 -14.67 -6.31
CA THR A 124 -7.91 -14.01 -7.62
C THR A 124 -6.68 -14.35 -8.45
N TYR A 125 -5.51 -14.44 -7.83
CA TYR A 125 -4.23 -14.67 -8.51
C TYR A 125 -3.70 -16.09 -8.34
N THR A 126 -4.56 -17.09 -8.10
CA THR A 126 -4.14 -18.49 -7.90
C THR A 126 -3.30 -18.98 -9.08
N ALA A 127 -3.75 -18.71 -10.31
CA ALA A 127 -3.04 -19.12 -11.53
C ALA A 127 -1.70 -18.38 -11.69
N ASP A 128 -1.68 -17.06 -11.48
CA ASP A 128 -0.45 -16.26 -11.58
C ASP A 128 0.61 -16.71 -10.54
N ILE A 129 0.19 -16.99 -9.30
CA ILE A 129 1.08 -17.49 -8.24
C ILE A 129 1.64 -18.87 -8.61
N ALA A 130 0.79 -19.79 -9.08
CA ALA A 130 1.22 -21.13 -9.46
C ALA A 130 2.18 -21.11 -10.66
N ALA A 131 1.98 -20.19 -11.60
CA ALA A 131 2.80 -20.03 -12.80
C ALA A 131 4.09 -19.22 -12.57
N ALA A 132 4.28 -18.59 -11.41
CA ALA A 132 5.43 -17.75 -11.14
C ALA A 132 6.74 -18.58 -11.09
N GLN A 133 7.48 -18.61 -12.20
CA GLN A 133 8.79 -19.28 -12.30
C GLN A 133 9.84 -18.32 -12.88
N PHE A 134 9.84 -17.07 -12.44
CA PHE A 134 10.65 -15.99 -13.00
C PHE A 134 11.87 -15.73 -12.13
N THR A 135 12.94 -16.52 -12.32
CA THR A 135 14.14 -16.44 -11.46
C THR A 135 14.86 -15.09 -11.51
N GLN A 136 14.66 -14.36 -12.60
CA GLN A 136 15.23 -13.04 -12.88
C GLN A 136 14.36 -11.87 -12.39
N ILE A 137 13.17 -12.13 -11.83
CA ILE A 137 12.39 -11.13 -11.10
C ILE A 137 12.62 -11.33 -9.62
N ARG A 138 13.14 -10.30 -8.93
CA ARG A 138 13.49 -10.39 -7.52
C ARG A 138 13.02 -9.21 -6.71
N GLN A 139 12.55 -9.46 -5.49
CA GLN A 139 12.14 -8.43 -4.55
C GLN A 139 13.04 -8.42 -3.33
N PHE A 140 13.55 -7.24 -2.98
CA PHE A 140 14.07 -6.92 -1.66
C PHE A 140 12.97 -6.23 -0.85
N TRP A 141 12.47 -6.88 0.19
CA TRP A 141 11.48 -6.28 1.09
C TRP A 141 12.18 -5.48 2.20
N VAL A 142 11.88 -4.19 2.28
CA VAL A 142 12.35 -3.33 3.38
C VAL A 142 11.38 -3.48 4.56
N PRO A 143 11.83 -3.93 5.74
CA PRO A 143 10.97 -4.04 6.90
C PRO A 143 10.46 -2.66 7.34
N THR A 144 9.26 -2.61 7.92
CA THR A 144 8.70 -1.38 8.49
C THR A 144 9.56 -0.90 9.65
N LEU A 145 10.14 0.30 9.51
CA LEU A 145 11.02 0.92 10.50
C LEU A 145 10.71 2.40 10.59
N THR A 146 10.94 3.01 11.75
CA THR A 146 10.70 4.44 11.97
C THR A 146 11.88 5.06 12.72
N ASN A 147 12.28 6.27 12.33
CA ASN A 147 13.24 7.05 13.09
C ASN A 147 12.88 8.54 13.05
N LEU A 148 12.48 9.09 14.21
CA LEU A 148 12.04 10.49 14.35
C LEU A 148 13.20 11.48 14.45
N GLN A 149 14.44 10.99 14.60
CA GLN A 149 15.59 11.82 14.95
C GLN A 149 16.42 12.17 13.73
N GLN A 150 16.82 11.16 12.96
CA GLN A 150 17.76 11.34 11.86
C GLN A 150 17.73 10.20 10.83
N PRO A 151 18.15 10.48 9.58
CA PRO A 151 18.34 9.46 8.56
C PRO A 151 19.30 8.35 8.99
N GLN A 152 18.93 7.11 8.71
CA GLN A 152 19.72 5.91 8.96
C GLN A 152 20.56 5.58 7.74
N GLN A 153 21.73 4.98 7.98
CA GLN A 153 22.64 4.55 6.92
C GLN A 153 22.45 3.09 6.49
N GLN A 154 21.80 2.27 7.32
CA GLN A 154 21.68 0.83 7.11
C GLN A 154 20.32 0.29 7.55
N LEU A 155 19.90 -0.78 6.90
CA LEU A 155 18.76 -1.59 7.33
C LEU A 155 19.22 -2.67 8.32
N PRO A 156 18.40 -3.03 9.32
CA PRO A 156 18.72 -4.09 10.27
C PRO A 156 18.73 -5.49 9.61
N ALA A 157 17.79 -5.73 8.69
CA ALA A 157 17.59 -6.99 7.98
C ALA A 157 17.00 -6.78 6.58
N GLY A 158 16.95 -7.84 5.77
CA GLY A 158 16.34 -7.84 4.43
C GLY A 158 17.10 -8.75 3.46
N TYR A 159 16.39 -9.44 2.58
CA TYR A 159 16.93 -10.43 1.65
C TYR A 159 16.27 -10.25 0.27
N TRP A 160 17.02 -10.50 -0.79
CA TRP A 160 16.45 -10.62 -2.13
C TRP A 160 15.77 -11.98 -2.26
N LYS A 161 14.50 -11.97 -2.64
CA LYS A 161 13.68 -13.15 -2.89
C LYS A 161 13.33 -13.22 -4.37
N THR A 162 13.17 -14.44 -4.86
CA THR A 162 12.91 -14.73 -6.27
C THR A 162 11.42 -14.95 -6.52
N ALA A 163 10.89 -14.56 -7.68
CA ALA A 163 9.50 -14.82 -8.05
C ALA A 163 9.28 -16.30 -8.45
N ASN A 164 9.32 -17.18 -7.45
CA ASN A 164 8.90 -18.58 -7.53
C ASN A 164 7.53 -18.77 -6.82
N PRO A 165 6.81 -19.91 -6.96
CA PRO A 165 5.44 -20.03 -6.46
C PRO A 165 5.31 -19.94 -4.93
N GLN A 166 6.40 -20.15 -4.18
CA GLN A 166 6.42 -20.01 -2.73
C GLN A 166 6.70 -18.55 -2.31
N ASP A 167 7.82 -17.98 -2.78
CA ASP A 167 8.29 -16.65 -2.36
C ASP A 167 7.45 -15.52 -2.96
N VAL A 168 6.91 -15.68 -4.19
CA VAL A 168 6.13 -14.63 -4.87
C VAL A 168 4.88 -14.26 -4.07
N LYS A 169 4.37 -15.16 -3.22
CA LYS A 169 3.24 -14.90 -2.33
C LYS A 169 3.47 -13.69 -1.41
N GLN A 170 4.73 -13.38 -1.08
CA GLN A 170 5.14 -12.25 -0.25
C GLN A 170 5.52 -11.00 -1.08
N PHE A 171 5.38 -11.04 -2.40
CA PHE A 171 5.65 -9.89 -3.26
C PHE A 171 4.44 -8.97 -3.23
N SER A 172 4.70 -7.65 -3.29
CA SER A 172 3.63 -6.70 -3.62
C SER A 172 2.99 -7.11 -4.94
N ALA A 173 1.67 -7.26 -4.95
CA ALA A 173 0.95 -7.66 -6.14
C ALA A 173 1.12 -6.63 -7.28
N VAL A 174 0.98 -5.34 -6.96
CA VAL A 174 1.16 -4.24 -7.94
C VAL A 174 2.59 -4.24 -8.50
N ALA A 175 3.60 -4.27 -7.62
CA ALA A 175 5.00 -4.25 -8.05
C ALA A 175 5.38 -5.51 -8.84
N TYR A 176 4.85 -6.68 -8.46
CA TYR A 176 5.06 -7.93 -9.18
C TYR A 176 4.51 -7.86 -10.60
N PHE A 177 3.26 -7.45 -10.78
CA PHE A 177 2.66 -7.39 -12.11
C PHE A 177 3.32 -6.33 -13.01
N MET A 178 3.76 -5.21 -12.43
CA MET A 178 4.61 -4.25 -13.14
C MET A 178 5.92 -4.89 -13.61
N ALA A 179 6.65 -5.54 -12.69
CA ALA A 179 7.93 -6.18 -13.01
C ALA A 179 7.79 -7.35 -13.98
N LEU A 180 6.72 -8.13 -13.87
CA LEU A 180 6.41 -9.24 -14.76
C LEU A 180 6.21 -8.73 -16.19
N HIS A 181 5.42 -7.66 -16.35
CA HIS A 181 5.19 -7.06 -17.66
C HIS A 181 6.50 -6.53 -18.28
N LEU A 182 7.30 -5.79 -17.51
CA LEU A 182 8.60 -5.27 -17.98
C LEU A 182 9.58 -6.41 -18.32
N HIS A 183 9.65 -7.45 -17.49
CA HIS A 183 10.48 -8.63 -17.75
C HIS A 183 10.04 -9.36 -19.02
N GLN A 184 8.73 -9.55 -19.22
CA GLN A 184 8.20 -10.20 -20.40
C GLN A 184 8.47 -9.40 -21.68
N GLN A 185 8.41 -8.07 -21.61
CA GLN A 185 8.67 -7.18 -22.74
C GLN A 185 10.15 -7.16 -23.13
N TYR A 186 11.04 -6.94 -22.16
CA TYR A 186 12.46 -6.68 -22.44
C TYR A 186 13.38 -7.89 -22.26
N LYS A 187 12.88 -8.98 -21.67
CA LYS A 187 13.64 -10.22 -21.39
C LYS A 187 14.93 -9.97 -20.60
N ILE A 188 14.88 -9.05 -19.64
CA ILE A 188 16.00 -8.69 -18.75
C ILE A 188 15.62 -8.92 -17.28
N PRO A 189 16.59 -9.10 -16.37
CA PRO A 189 16.31 -9.15 -14.94
C PRO A 189 15.67 -7.87 -14.41
N ILE A 190 14.68 -8.00 -13.51
CA ILE A 190 13.97 -6.90 -12.88
C ILE A 190 14.07 -7.01 -11.36
N GLY A 191 14.71 -6.03 -10.73
CA GLY A 191 14.81 -5.89 -9.28
C GLY A 191 13.72 -4.96 -8.73
N ILE A 192 13.04 -5.38 -7.67
CA ILE A 192 12.06 -4.59 -6.92
C ILE A 192 12.66 -4.32 -5.54
N ILE A 193 12.90 -3.06 -5.20
CA ILE A 193 13.14 -2.65 -3.82
C ILE A 193 11.80 -2.16 -3.28
N ASN A 194 11.13 -2.98 -2.48
CA ASN A 194 9.82 -2.67 -1.93
C ASN A 194 9.97 -1.99 -0.57
N THR A 195 9.61 -0.71 -0.51
CA THR A 195 9.62 0.13 0.69
C THR A 195 8.25 0.77 0.88
N SER A 196 7.31 0.01 1.44
CA SER A 196 5.91 0.43 1.57
C SER A 196 5.34 0.08 2.95
N VAL A 197 4.44 0.94 3.46
CA VAL A 197 3.83 0.80 4.80
C VAL A 197 2.39 1.29 4.78
N GLY A 198 1.44 0.42 5.14
CA GLY A 198 0.01 0.74 5.11
C GLY A 198 -0.40 1.86 6.06
N GLY A 199 -1.36 2.70 5.64
CA GLY A 199 -1.95 3.75 6.47
C GLY A 199 -1.02 4.94 6.77
N THR A 200 -0.03 5.20 5.91
CA THR A 200 0.98 6.23 6.12
C THR A 200 0.78 7.43 5.18
N PRO A 201 0.91 8.66 5.69
CA PRO A 201 0.78 9.88 4.89
C PRO A 201 2.10 10.21 4.18
N ILE A 202 2.05 10.98 3.08
CA ILE A 202 3.22 11.29 2.23
C ILE A 202 4.36 11.97 3.00
N GLU A 203 4.05 12.78 4.00
CA GLU A 203 4.99 13.50 4.85
C GLU A 203 5.95 12.54 5.59
N ALA A 204 5.51 11.32 5.91
CA ALA A 204 6.36 10.34 6.56
C ALA A 204 7.50 9.84 5.64
N TRP A 205 7.31 9.95 4.33
CA TRP A 205 8.20 9.46 3.28
C TRP A 205 9.11 10.53 2.67
N THR A 206 8.89 11.81 3.01
CA THR A 206 9.70 12.94 2.54
C THR A 206 10.79 13.28 3.56
N SER A 207 11.98 13.66 3.09
CA SER A 207 13.05 14.12 3.96
C SER A 207 12.68 15.45 4.66
N GLU A 208 13.39 15.79 5.74
CA GLU A 208 13.20 17.09 6.42
C GLU A 208 13.45 18.26 5.46
N GLU A 209 14.45 18.14 4.57
CA GLU A 209 14.77 19.14 3.55
C GLU A 209 13.63 19.28 2.51
N GLY A 210 13.00 18.17 2.12
CA GLY A 210 11.84 18.16 1.23
C GLY A 210 10.57 18.73 1.86
N LEU A 211 10.54 18.92 3.19
CA LEU A 211 9.39 19.45 3.93
C LEU A 211 9.62 20.86 4.47
N LYS A 212 10.75 21.51 4.16
CA LYS A 212 11.13 22.82 4.72
C LYS A 212 10.18 23.97 4.37
N THR A 213 9.39 23.84 3.31
CA THR A 213 8.41 24.85 2.87
C THR A 213 7.03 24.68 3.53
N PHE A 214 6.89 23.75 4.48
CA PHE A 214 5.63 23.49 5.17
C PHE A 214 5.78 23.74 6.68
N PRO A 215 5.63 24.99 7.16
CA PRO A 215 5.97 25.39 8.53
C PRO A 215 5.31 24.54 9.62
N ASN A 216 4.04 24.17 9.44
CA ASN A 216 3.31 23.32 10.39
C ASN A 216 3.94 21.92 10.49
N ILE A 217 4.34 21.34 9.35
CA ILE A 217 4.99 20.03 9.30
C ILE A 217 6.40 20.14 9.91
N THR A 218 7.15 21.20 9.59
CA THR A 218 8.48 21.45 10.18
C THR A 218 8.41 21.60 11.70
N ALA A 219 7.39 22.28 12.23
CA ALA A 219 7.16 22.38 13.67
C ALA A 219 6.90 21.01 14.30
N THR A 220 6.10 20.16 13.64
CA THR A 220 5.89 18.76 14.07
C THR A 220 7.18 17.95 14.05
N ILE A 221 8.05 18.13 13.06
CA ILE A 221 9.36 17.48 13.01
C ILE A 221 10.21 17.86 14.24
N GLN A 222 10.30 19.16 14.56
CA GLN A 222 11.07 19.60 15.73
C GLN A 222 10.48 19.08 17.05
N GLN A 223 9.15 19.06 17.18
CA GLN A 223 8.49 18.48 18.35
C GLN A 223 8.75 16.96 18.46
N ASN A 224 8.75 16.24 17.35
CA ASN A 224 9.03 14.79 17.33
C ASN A 224 10.49 14.46 17.67
N LYS A 225 11.42 15.41 17.50
CA LYS A 225 12.80 15.27 17.94
C LYS A 225 12.93 15.35 19.47
N ASP A 226 12.01 16.02 20.16
CA ASP A 226 11.96 16.01 21.63
C ASP A 226 11.52 14.64 22.17
N THR A 227 12.51 13.84 22.58
CA THR A 227 12.26 12.51 23.17
C THR A 227 11.44 12.57 24.46
N ALA A 228 11.48 13.66 25.23
CA ALA A 228 10.67 13.81 26.43
C ALA A 228 9.18 13.96 26.06
N TYR A 229 8.87 14.76 25.03
CA TYR A 229 7.52 14.87 24.48
C TYR A 229 6.99 13.51 23.99
N VAL A 230 7.76 12.79 23.16
CA VAL A 230 7.35 11.49 22.60
C VAL A 230 7.11 10.47 23.71
N ASN A 231 8.04 10.37 24.67
CA ASN A 231 7.94 9.45 25.80
C ASN A 231 6.74 9.79 26.71
N ASN A 232 6.49 11.08 26.95
CA ASN A 232 5.35 11.51 27.75
C ASN A 232 4.02 11.14 27.08
N ARG A 233 3.87 11.40 25.78
CA ARG A 233 2.66 11.03 25.02
C ARG A 233 2.40 9.53 25.07
N ASN A 234 3.44 8.72 24.87
CA ASN A 234 3.32 7.26 24.93
C ASN A 234 2.99 6.76 26.35
N ARG A 235 3.56 7.39 27.39
CA ARG A 235 3.25 7.07 28.79
C ARG A 235 1.80 7.36 29.14
N LEU A 236 1.29 8.53 28.74
CA LEU A 236 -0.12 8.91 28.96
C LEU A 236 -1.06 7.95 28.24
N ALA A 237 -0.76 7.60 26.99
CA ALA A 237 -1.54 6.63 26.25
C ALA A 237 -1.54 5.23 26.89
N ALA A 238 -0.40 4.78 27.41
CA ALA A 238 -0.31 3.52 28.14
C ALA A 238 -1.12 3.55 29.45
N ALA A 239 -1.08 4.66 30.18
CA ALA A 239 -1.88 4.86 31.39
C ALA A 239 -3.39 4.83 31.09
N ASP A 240 -3.84 5.52 30.04
CA ASP A 240 -5.25 5.51 29.62
C ASP A 240 -5.70 4.13 29.13
N ALA A 241 -4.83 3.43 28.40
CA ALA A 241 -5.10 2.06 27.96
C ALA A 241 -5.20 1.09 29.15
N ALA A 242 -4.41 1.28 30.20
CA ALA A 242 -4.48 0.49 31.43
C ALA A 242 -5.73 0.83 32.25
N ALA A 243 -6.05 2.12 32.44
CA ALA A 243 -7.21 2.57 33.20
C ALA A 243 -8.54 2.25 32.49
N GLY A 244 -8.54 2.19 31.16
CA GLY A 244 -9.73 2.01 30.35
C GLY A 244 -10.03 0.57 29.90
N ARG A 245 -9.28 -0.43 30.37
CA ARG A 245 -9.62 -1.85 30.21
C ARG A 245 -10.52 -2.28 31.37
N PRO A 246 -11.75 -2.76 31.11
CA PRO A 246 -12.55 -3.39 32.16
C PRO A 246 -11.73 -4.49 32.85
N ALA A 247 -11.75 -4.54 34.18
CA ALA A 247 -11.00 -5.54 34.95
C ALA A 247 -11.42 -6.99 34.61
N HIS A 248 -12.64 -7.16 34.10
CA HIS A 248 -13.21 -8.42 33.67
C HIS A 248 -14.01 -8.22 32.38
N GLU A 249 -14.01 -9.23 31.51
CA GLU A 249 -14.90 -9.27 30.34
C GLU A 249 -16.35 -9.19 30.82
N THR A 250 -17.13 -8.29 30.24
CA THR A 250 -18.52 -8.01 30.63
C THR A 250 -19.52 -8.56 29.63
N ASP A 251 -19.07 -8.99 28.45
CA ASP A 251 -19.92 -9.56 27.41
C ASP A 251 -20.60 -10.85 27.93
N PRO A 252 -21.94 -10.86 28.14
CA PRO A 252 -22.67 -12.02 28.65
C PRO A 252 -22.63 -13.21 27.69
N GLY A 253 -22.26 -12.99 26.43
CA GLY A 253 -21.99 -14.06 25.48
C GLY A 253 -20.72 -14.86 25.78
N LEU A 254 -19.79 -14.28 26.55
CA LEU A 254 -18.57 -14.95 27.04
C LEU A 254 -18.69 -15.37 28.51
N THR A 255 -19.34 -14.55 29.35
CA THR A 255 -19.33 -14.73 30.81
C THR A 255 -20.59 -15.38 31.39
N GLY A 256 -21.63 -15.59 30.58
CA GLY A 256 -22.82 -16.31 31.01
C GLY A 256 -22.52 -17.76 31.45
N PRO A 257 -23.47 -18.43 32.14
CA PRO A 257 -23.28 -19.80 32.64
C PRO A 257 -22.85 -20.81 31.56
N LEU A 258 -23.28 -20.55 30.31
CA LEU A 258 -22.78 -21.24 29.13
C LEU A 258 -22.51 -20.18 28.04
N PRO A 259 -21.28 -20.07 27.51
CA PRO A 259 -20.97 -19.11 26.46
C PRO A 259 -21.85 -19.32 25.23
N TRP A 260 -22.23 -18.24 24.56
CA TRP A 260 -23.18 -18.29 23.44
C TRP A 260 -22.64 -19.02 22.21
N TYR A 261 -21.31 -19.18 22.11
CA TYR A 261 -20.70 -20.00 21.06
C TYR A 261 -20.77 -21.51 21.34
N HIS A 262 -21.04 -21.94 22.58
CA HIS A 262 -21.02 -23.35 22.95
C HIS A 262 -22.01 -24.17 22.12
N ALA A 263 -21.66 -25.43 21.83
CA ALA A 263 -22.47 -26.33 21.00
C ALA A 263 -23.87 -26.55 21.61
N ASP A 264 -23.92 -26.76 22.93
CA ASP A 264 -25.16 -27.03 23.68
C ASP A 264 -25.96 -25.76 24.06
N TYR A 265 -25.48 -24.56 23.68
CA TYR A 265 -26.20 -23.33 23.96
C TYR A 265 -27.51 -23.27 23.16
N THR A 266 -28.63 -23.11 23.87
CA THR A 266 -29.94 -22.86 23.27
C THR A 266 -30.22 -21.36 23.24
N PRO A 267 -30.41 -20.74 22.06
CA PRO A 267 -30.67 -19.30 21.94
C PRO A 267 -31.93 -18.85 22.67
N LYS A 268 -31.80 -17.87 23.57
CA LYS A 268 -32.92 -17.24 24.30
C LYS A 268 -33.00 -15.75 24.00
N ASN A 269 -34.16 -15.30 23.52
CA ASN A 269 -34.45 -13.90 23.15
C ASN A 269 -33.49 -13.33 22.09
N TRP A 270 -33.08 -14.17 21.14
CA TRP A 270 -32.35 -13.73 19.95
C TRP A 270 -33.34 -13.20 18.92
N ARG A 271 -32.94 -12.18 18.17
CA ARG A 271 -33.75 -11.54 17.13
C ARG A 271 -33.22 -11.91 15.75
N THR A 272 -33.98 -11.67 14.70
CA THR A 272 -33.54 -11.96 13.33
C THR A 272 -32.76 -10.78 12.74
N ILE A 273 -31.72 -11.06 11.95
CA ILE A 273 -30.96 -10.09 11.15
C ILE A 273 -30.51 -10.73 9.84
N ASN A 274 -30.31 -9.92 8.79
CA ASN A 274 -29.78 -10.38 7.52
C ASN A 274 -28.25 -10.19 7.45
N ILE A 275 -27.56 -11.17 6.85
CA ILE A 275 -26.15 -11.10 6.47
C ILE A 275 -26.03 -11.27 4.93
N PRO A 276 -25.23 -10.44 4.24
CA PRO A 276 -24.53 -9.26 4.75
C PRO A 276 -25.48 -8.10 5.06
N GLY A 277 -24.94 -7.08 5.71
CA GLY A 277 -25.66 -5.89 6.13
C GLY A 277 -25.13 -5.34 7.45
N TYR A 278 -25.37 -4.05 7.66
CA TYR A 278 -25.03 -3.36 8.91
C TYR A 278 -26.17 -3.48 9.91
N TRP A 279 -25.85 -3.59 11.20
CA TRP A 279 -26.87 -3.77 12.24
C TRP A 279 -27.69 -2.51 12.50
N GLU A 280 -27.13 -1.33 12.27
CA GLU A 280 -27.84 -0.06 12.47
C GLU A 280 -28.97 0.11 11.45
N ASP A 281 -28.70 -0.28 10.19
CA ASP A 281 -29.67 -0.24 9.10
C ASP A 281 -30.80 -1.26 9.28
N GLN A 282 -30.62 -2.23 10.18
CA GLN A 282 -31.57 -3.30 10.49
C GLN A 282 -32.22 -3.14 11.88
N GLY A 283 -32.06 -1.97 12.51
CA GLY A 283 -32.79 -1.58 13.72
C GLY A 283 -31.99 -1.60 15.03
N ALA A 284 -30.76 -2.11 15.05
CA ALA A 284 -29.86 -2.01 16.20
C ALA A 284 -29.06 -0.69 16.17
N ARG A 285 -29.78 0.43 16.24
CA ARG A 285 -29.21 1.79 16.05
C ARG A 285 -28.35 2.23 17.23
N ARG A 286 -27.35 3.09 16.96
CA ARG A 286 -26.48 3.73 17.95
C ARG A 286 -25.71 2.72 18.79
N LEU A 287 -25.21 1.68 18.14
CA LEU A 287 -24.57 0.54 18.81
C LEU A 287 -23.10 0.43 18.39
N ASN A 288 -22.22 0.89 19.28
CA ASN A 288 -20.83 0.44 19.35
C ASN A 288 -20.75 -0.60 20.46
N GLY A 289 -19.97 -1.65 20.27
CA GLY A 289 -19.97 -2.78 21.19
C GLY A 289 -19.79 -4.11 20.47
N THR A 290 -20.41 -5.15 21.04
CA THR A 290 -20.35 -6.50 20.49
C THR A 290 -21.73 -7.00 20.10
N VAL A 291 -21.81 -7.63 18.93
CA VAL A 291 -23.01 -8.27 18.43
C VAL A 291 -22.67 -9.70 18.07
N TRP A 292 -23.43 -10.63 18.64
CA TRP A 292 -23.34 -12.05 18.36
C TRP A 292 -24.34 -12.45 17.29
N TYR A 293 -23.90 -13.26 16.33
CA TYR A 293 -24.69 -13.83 15.26
C TYR A 293 -24.64 -15.35 15.39
N ARG A 294 -25.75 -16.04 15.12
CA ARG A 294 -25.83 -17.51 15.16
C ARG A 294 -26.73 -18.03 14.05
N ARG A 295 -26.31 -19.12 13.41
CA ARG A 295 -27.08 -19.84 12.40
C ARG A 295 -26.76 -21.33 12.45
N GLU A 296 -27.79 -22.14 12.24
CA GLU A 296 -27.65 -23.56 11.98
C GLU A 296 -27.63 -23.79 10.46
N ILE A 297 -26.74 -24.66 10.01
CA ILE A 297 -26.62 -25.07 8.61
C ILE A 297 -26.58 -26.59 8.52
N GLU A 298 -27.06 -27.11 7.39
CA GLU A 298 -27.01 -28.54 7.11
C GLU A 298 -25.81 -28.84 6.21
N VAL A 299 -24.90 -29.67 6.71
CA VAL A 299 -23.66 -30.02 6.03
C VAL A 299 -23.76 -31.44 5.48
N PRO A 300 -23.63 -31.65 4.15
CA PRO A 300 -23.65 -32.99 3.59
C PRO A 300 -22.41 -33.77 4.01
N ALA A 301 -22.53 -35.09 4.20
CA ALA A 301 -21.42 -35.94 4.62
C ALA A 301 -20.18 -35.81 3.71
N SER A 302 -20.38 -35.51 2.43
CA SER A 302 -19.33 -35.27 1.44
C SER A 302 -18.45 -34.05 1.73
N MET A 303 -18.89 -33.09 2.57
CA MET A 303 -18.08 -31.93 2.99
C MET A 303 -17.30 -32.18 4.29
N THR A 304 -17.36 -33.37 4.87
CA THR A 304 -16.82 -33.69 6.20
C THR A 304 -15.62 -34.64 6.11
N GLY A 305 -14.78 -34.69 7.15
CA GLY A 305 -13.56 -35.51 7.13
C GLY A 305 -12.47 -34.99 6.19
N GLN A 306 -12.61 -33.75 5.71
CA GLN A 306 -11.64 -33.08 4.84
C GLN A 306 -11.53 -31.59 5.17
N PRO A 307 -10.38 -30.95 4.92
CA PRO A 307 -10.22 -29.51 5.15
C PRO A 307 -11.27 -28.69 4.39
N ALA A 308 -11.70 -27.61 5.00
CA ALA A 308 -12.64 -26.66 4.42
C ALA A 308 -12.10 -25.22 4.53
N LYS A 309 -12.76 -24.27 3.89
CA LYS A 309 -12.45 -22.84 4.00
C LYS A 309 -13.73 -22.04 4.21
N LEU A 310 -13.71 -21.17 5.20
CA LEU A 310 -14.80 -20.28 5.56
C LEU A 310 -14.54 -18.88 4.99
N TYR A 311 -15.49 -18.39 4.21
CA TYR A 311 -15.49 -17.05 3.62
C TYR A 311 -16.59 -16.24 4.31
N LEU A 312 -16.20 -15.14 4.97
CA LEU A 312 -17.13 -14.23 5.67
C LEU A 312 -16.93 -12.78 5.20
N GLY A 313 -16.66 -12.63 3.91
CA GLY A 313 -16.53 -11.35 3.23
C GLY A 313 -15.61 -10.39 3.96
N ARG A 314 -16.06 -9.17 4.24
CA ARG A 314 -15.41 -8.26 5.18
C ARG A 314 -16.36 -7.95 6.33
N ILE A 315 -15.81 -7.81 7.53
CA ILE A 315 -16.55 -7.49 8.74
C ILE A 315 -15.98 -6.19 9.30
N VAL A 316 -16.87 -5.28 9.71
CA VAL A 316 -16.47 -4.01 10.31
C VAL A 316 -15.74 -4.29 11.63
N ASP A 317 -14.57 -3.68 11.76
CA ASP A 317 -13.62 -3.85 12.86
C ASP A 317 -13.19 -5.30 13.10
N ALA A 318 -13.72 -6.00 14.10
CA ALA A 318 -13.15 -7.27 14.53
C ALA A 318 -14.18 -8.39 14.67
N ASP A 319 -13.72 -9.63 14.57
CA ASP A 319 -14.57 -10.81 14.72
C ASP A 319 -13.86 -12.01 15.33
N TYR A 320 -14.68 -12.87 15.95
CA TYR A 320 -14.34 -14.22 16.37
C TYR A 320 -15.43 -15.17 15.88
N VAL A 321 -15.02 -16.22 15.17
CA VAL A 321 -15.94 -17.16 14.56
C VAL A 321 -15.78 -18.53 15.19
N TYR A 322 -16.89 -19.15 15.54
CA TYR A 322 -16.96 -20.47 16.14
C TYR A 322 -17.85 -21.38 15.30
N ILE A 323 -17.41 -22.63 15.12
CA ILE A 323 -18.20 -23.70 14.50
C ILE A 323 -18.31 -24.83 15.52
N ASN A 324 -19.54 -25.23 15.85
CA ASN A 324 -19.82 -26.28 16.84
C ASN A 324 -19.12 -26.04 18.19
N GLY A 325 -19.00 -24.78 18.63
CA GLY A 325 -18.31 -24.41 19.88
C GLY A 325 -16.79 -24.26 19.80
N ARG A 326 -16.17 -24.65 18.68
CA ARG A 326 -14.71 -24.53 18.47
C ARG A 326 -14.39 -23.25 17.72
N LEU A 327 -13.35 -22.52 18.14
CA LEU A 327 -12.88 -21.34 17.42
C LEU A 327 -12.36 -21.75 16.04
N ALA A 328 -12.97 -21.18 15.00
CA ALA A 328 -12.65 -21.41 13.60
C ALA A 328 -11.71 -20.33 13.03
N GLY A 329 -11.78 -19.11 13.56
CA GLY A 329 -10.93 -18.01 13.12
C GLY A 329 -11.25 -16.70 13.83
N SER A 330 -10.36 -15.73 13.68
CA SER A 330 -10.56 -14.37 14.18
C SER A 330 -9.77 -13.35 13.36
N THR A 331 -10.20 -12.10 13.39
CA THR A 331 -9.47 -10.97 12.82
C THR A 331 -9.75 -9.72 13.64
N SER A 332 -8.74 -8.92 13.89
CA SER A 332 -8.78 -7.83 14.88
C SER A 332 -9.06 -6.44 14.30
N TYR A 333 -9.20 -6.29 12.99
CA TYR A 333 -9.42 -5.00 12.33
C TYR A 333 -10.14 -5.12 10.99
N GLN A 334 -10.71 -4.02 10.50
CA GLN A 334 -11.78 -4.04 9.50
C GLN A 334 -11.37 -4.50 8.10
N TYR A 335 -10.13 -4.24 7.66
CA TYR A 335 -9.80 -4.28 6.24
C TYR A 335 -9.64 -5.67 5.60
N PRO A 336 -9.10 -6.71 6.26
CA PRO A 336 -8.90 -8.01 5.63
C PRO A 336 -10.23 -8.66 5.25
N GLN A 337 -10.26 -9.32 4.08
CA GLN A 337 -11.31 -10.29 3.84
C GLN A 337 -11.16 -11.49 4.78
N ARG A 338 -12.26 -11.97 5.34
CA ARG A 338 -12.30 -13.08 6.29
C ARG A 338 -12.29 -14.40 5.54
N ARG A 339 -11.13 -15.04 5.55
CA ARG A 339 -10.86 -16.32 4.90
C ARG A 339 -10.16 -17.24 5.92
N TYR A 340 -10.91 -18.12 6.56
CA TYR A 340 -10.39 -19.00 7.61
C TYR A 340 -10.25 -20.44 7.10
N ALA A 341 -9.05 -21.01 7.21
CA ALA A 341 -8.83 -22.42 6.96
C ALA A 341 -9.45 -23.24 8.10
N LEU A 342 -10.24 -24.24 7.76
CA LEU A 342 -10.90 -25.13 8.72
C LEU A 342 -10.25 -26.52 8.65
N PRO A 343 -9.90 -27.12 9.81
CA PRO A 343 -9.37 -28.48 9.83
C PRO A 343 -10.45 -29.50 9.45
N ALA A 344 -10.01 -30.70 9.07
CA ALA A 344 -10.87 -31.75 8.49
C ALA A 344 -12.01 -32.24 9.40
N ASP A 345 -11.85 -32.05 10.71
CA ASP A 345 -12.77 -32.45 11.77
C ASP A 345 -13.65 -31.28 12.26
N MET A 346 -13.58 -30.11 11.63
CA MET A 346 -14.38 -28.94 12.04
C MET A 346 -15.87 -29.11 11.71
N LEU A 347 -16.16 -29.70 10.55
CA LEU A 347 -17.52 -29.94 10.06
C LEU A 347 -17.96 -31.38 10.34
N LYS A 348 -19.21 -31.57 10.75
CA LYS A 348 -19.83 -32.90 10.94
C LYS A 348 -21.02 -33.09 9.99
N PRO A 349 -21.40 -34.35 9.64
CA PRO A 349 -22.59 -34.56 8.82
C PRO A 349 -23.86 -34.05 9.50
N GLY A 350 -24.77 -33.48 8.72
CA GLY A 350 -26.02 -32.90 9.21
C GLY A 350 -25.81 -31.53 9.86
N LYS A 351 -26.54 -31.29 10.95
CA LYS A 351 -26.60 -29.98 11.59
C LYS A 351 -25.27 -29.50 12.17
N ASN A 352 -24.83 -28.32 11.73
CA ASN A 352 -23.71 -27.58 12.31
C ASN A 352 -24.17 -26.20 12.76
N THR A 353 -23.56 -25.68 13.81
CA THR A 353 -23.87 -24.34 14.32
C THR A 353 -22.69 -23.42 14.10
N ILE A 354 -22.92 -22.28 13.45
CA ILE A 354 -21.95 -21.20 13.33
C ILE A 354 -22.35 -20.08 14.28
N THR A 355 -21.40 -19.58 15.07
CA THR A 355 -21.58 -18.42 15.94
C THR A 355 -20.47 -17.41 15.68
N ILE A 356 -20.81 -16.15 15.44
CA ILE A 356 -19.86 -15.08 15.13
C ILE A 356 -20.04 -13.95 16.14
N ARG A 357 -18.99 -13.59 16.87
CA ARG A 357 -18.95 -12.36 17.65
C ARG A 357 -18.32 -11.27 16.80
N VAL A 358 -19.06 -10.22 16.50
CA VAL A 358 -18.54 -9.02 15.82
C VAL A 358 -18.37 -7.92 16.85
N ILE A 359 -17.26 -7.19 16.77
CA ILE A 359 -16.92 -6.07 17.64
C ILE A 359 -16.76 -4.85 16.76
N SER A 360 -17.53 -3.78 17.01
CA SER A 360 -17.40 -2.50 16.31
C SER A 360 -17.19 -1.38 17.32
N GLN A 361 -16.12 -0.62 17.13
CA GLN A 361 -15.72 0.47 18.02
C GLN A 361 -16.40 1.78 17.66
N SER A 362 -16.75 1.95 16.38
CA SER A 362 -17.39 3.16 15.87
C SER A 362 -18.16 2.87 14.58
N GLY A 363 -19.05 3.79 14.19
CA GLY A 363 -19.78 3.73 12.92
C GLY A 363 -20.77 2.58 12.83
N LYS A 364 -21.10 2.20 11.59
CA LYS A 364 -22.05 1.12 11.30
C LYS A 364 -21.36 -0.24 11.36
N GLY A 365 -21.50 -0.98 12.46
CA GLY A 365 -20.96 -2.32 12.53
C GLY A 365 -21.77 -3.36 11.74
N GLY A 366 -21.12 -4.46 11.35
CA GLY A 366 -21.76 -5.57 10.65
C GLY A 366 -20.91 -6.16 9.52
N PHE A 367 -21.59 -6.76 8.55
CA PHE A 367 -20.98 -7.49 7.44
C PHE A 367 -21.11 -6.67 6.16
N VAL A 368 -19.99 -6.44 5.48
CA VAL A 368 -19.92 -5.59 4.30
C VAL A 368 -20.59 -6.26 3.09
N PRO A 369 -21.62 -5.64 2.46
CA PRO A 369 -22.28 -6.20 1.27
C PRO A 369 -21.32 -6.45 0.10
N ASP A 370 -21.76 -7.22 -0.91
CA ASP A 370 -21.01 -7.54 -2.14
C ASP A 370 -19.65 -8.23 -1.93
N LYS A 371 -19.49 -8.91 -0.80
CA LYS A 371 -18.35 -9.79 -0.50
C LYS A 371 -18.79 -11.25 -0.40
N PRO A 372 -17.89 -12.24 -0.55
CA PRO A 372 -18.27 -13.66 -0.51
C PRO A 372 -18.56 -14.17 0.91
N TYR A 373 -19.73 -14.78 1.11
CA TYR A 373 -20.18 -15.39 2.37
C TYR A 373 -20.57 -16.86 2.17
N TYR A 374 -19.64 -17.80 2.34
CA TYR A 374 -19.90 -19.23 2.16
C TYR A 374 -18.86 -20.13 2.86
N ILE A 375 -19.15 -21.41 3.01
CA ILE A 375 -18.15 -22.45 3.35
C ILE A 375 -17.87 -23.26 2.09
N LYS A 376 -16.60 -23.58 1.82
CA LYS A 376 -16.18 -24.49 0.73
C LYS A 376 -15.42 -25.68 1.28
N ALA A 377 -15.77 -26.88 0.81
CA ALA A 377 -15.03 -28.12 1.04
C ALA A 377 -15.03 -28.92 -0.27
N GLY A 378 -13.85 -29.23 -0.80
CA GLY A 378 -13.71 -29.74 -2.16
C GLY A 378 -14.38 -28.83 -3.20
N ASN A 379 -15.29 -29.40 -3.99
CA ASN A 379 -16.07 -28.69 -5.01
C ASN A 379 -17.45 -28.22 -4.55
N GLN A 380 -17.79 -28.41 -3.27
CA GLN A 380 -19.10 -28.04 -2.72
C GLN A 380 -19.00 -26.75 -1.91
N THR A 381 -20.09 -25.98 -1.94
CA THR A 381 -20.24 -24.74 -1.19
C THR A 381 -21.57 -24.68 -0.45
N ILE A 382 -21.57 -24.08 0.75
CA ILE A 382 -22.78 -23.74 1.51
C ILE A 382 -22.86 -22.22 1.62
N ASP A 383 -23.93 -21.62 1.10
CA ASP A 383 -24.17 -20.17 1.19
C ASP A 383 -24.49 -19.77 2.64
N LEU A 384 -23.82 -18.73 3.13
CA LEU A 384 -24.02 -18.16 4.46
C LEU A 384 -24.86 -16.89 4.47
N LYS A 385 -25.29 -16.38 3.30
CA LYS A 385 -26.17 -15.22 3.18
C LYS A 385 -27.59 -15.52 3.65
N GLY A 386 -28.34 -14.47 3.98
CA GLY A 386 -29.73 -14.52 4.41
C GLY A 386 -29.88 -14.30 5.90
N TYR A 387 -30.96 -14.84 6.47
CA TYR A 387 -31.33 -14.60 7.86
C TYR A 387 -30.51 -15.40 8.86
N TRP A 388 -30.04 -14.70 9.89
CA TRP A 388 -29.36 -15.20 11.06
C TRP A 388 -30.11 -14.74 12.32
N GLN A 389 -29.85 -15.40 13.43
CA GLN A 389 -30.21 -14.88 14.74
C GLN A 389 -29.09 -13.97 15.26
N TYR A 390 -29.44 -12.89 15.95
CA TYR A 390 -28.47 -12.04 16.64
C TYR A 390 -28.87 -11.69 18.08
N LYS A 391 -27.86 -11.32 18.87
CA LYS A 391 -28.01 -10.77 20.21
C LYS A 391 -26.86 -9.82 20.54
N VAL A 392 -27.19 -8.69 21.16
CA VAL A 392 -26.18 -7.74 21.64
C VAL A 392 -25.47 -8.37 22.84
N GLY A 393 -24.13 -8.40 22.80
CA GLY A 393 -23.29 -8.82 23.91
C GLY A 393 -23.06 -7.64 24.84
N ASP A 394 -22.17 -6.75 24.44
CA ASP A 394 -21.78 -5.56 25.20
C ASP A 394 -22.06 -4.27 24.42
N VAL A 395 -22.26 -3.16 25.15
CA VAL A 395 -22.50 -1.83 24.58
C VAL A 395 -21.43 -0.89 25.09
N TYR A 396 -20.63 -0.35 24.16
CA TYR A 396 -19.58 0.60 24.48
C TYR A 396 -20.16 2.01 24.51
N ASN A 397 -20.18 2.60 25.70
CA ASN A 397 -20.42 4.03 25.83
C ASN A 397 -19.27 4.79 25.16
N THR A 398 -19.56 5.95 24.56
CA THR A 398 -18.53 6.86 24.05
C THR A 398 -17.62 7.25 25.22
N ALA A 399 -16.44 6.61 25.30
CA ALA A 399 -15.45 6.98 26.29
C ALA A 399 -15.00 8.42 26.00
N PRO A 400 -14.62 9.21 27.03
CA PRO A 400 -13.94 10.47 26.81
C PRO A 400 -12.70 10.25 25.92
N PRO A 401 -12.25 11.28 25.19
CA PRO A 401 -11.07 11.18 24.33
C PRO A 401 -9.90 10.60 25.13
N ARG A 402 -9.37 9.45 24.69
CA ARG A 402 -8.19 8.84 25.29
C ARG A 402 -6.94 9.37 24.62
N ASN A 403 -5.86 9.50 25.38
CA ASN A 403 -4.53 9.71 24.82
C ASN A 403 -4.19 8.51 23.92
N THR A 404 -3.84 8.78 22.66
CA THR A 404 -3.34 7.75 21.74
C THR A 404 -1.81 7.79 21.71
N PRO A 405 -1.15 6.62 21.60
CA PRO A 405 0.29 6.62 21.41
C PRO A 405 0.64 7.37 20.14
N LEU A 406 1.85 7.92 20.08
CA LEU A 406 2.35 8.53 18.87
C LEU A 406 2.54 7.43 17.81
N ALA A 407 1.76 7.49 16.73
CA ALA A 407 1.92 6.62 15.59
C ALA A 407 3.19 7.04 14.82
N ALA A 408 4.34 6.47 15.18
CA ALA A 408 5.64 6.86 14.67
C ALA A 408 5.73 6.77 13.15
N GLN A 409 5.14 5.73 12.53
CA GLN A 409 5.13 5.57 11.07
C GLN A 409 4.34 6.66 10.33
N ASN A 410 3.43 7.35 11.03
CA ASN A 410 2.61 8.42 10.45
C ASN A 410 3.21 9.81 10.73
N GLN A 411 4.35 9.87 11.42
CA GLN A 411 5.03 11.12 11.67
C GLN A 411 5.88 11.54 10.46
N PRO A 412 5.97 12.85 10.18
CA PRO A 412 6.81 13.36 9.11
C PRO A 412 8.26 12.87 9.22
N THR A 413 8.90 12.58 8.09
CA THR A 413 10.29 12.08 7.95
C THR A 413 10.57 10.69 8.52
N ALA A 414 9.68 10.12 9.34
CA ALA A 414 9.99 8.93 10.14
C ALA A 414 10.35 7.70 9.29
N LEU A 415 9.63 7.48 8.19
CA LEU A 415 9.85 6.37 7.26
C LEU A 415 10.95 6.71 6.27
N PHE A 416 11.04 7.96 5.81
CA PHE A 416 12.17 8.41 5.01
C PHE A 416 13.50 8.09 5.70
N ASN A 417 13.61 8.50 6.97
CA ASN A 417 14.81 8.35 7.76
C ASN A 417 15.22 6.88 7.91
N ALA A 418 14.27 6.00 8.22
CA ALA A 418 14.58 4.62 8.58
C ALA A 418 14.55 3.64 7.41
N MET A 419 13.70 3.87 6.42
CA MET A 419 13.44 2.92 5.32
C MET A 419 13.99 3.39 3.99
N VAL A 420 13.99 4.69 3.69
CA VAL A 420 14.34 5.23 2.36
C VAL A 420 15.79 5.67 2.30
N SER A 421 16.27 6.43 3.28
CA SER A 421 17.65 6.93 3.35
C SER A 421 18.71 5.85 3.15
N PRO A 422 18.60 4.64 3.73
CA PRO A 422 19.56 3.56 3.47
C PRO A 422 19.61 3.07 2.00
N LEU A 423 18.60 3.37 1.19
CA LEU A 423 18.45 2.88 -0.19
C LEU A 423 19.03 3.84 -1.23
N THR A 424 19.17 5.12 -0.91
CA THR A 424 19.46 6.20 -1.88
C THR A 424 20.84 6.10 -2.54
N ARG A 425 21.72 5.26 -2.00
CA ARG A 425 23.03 4.93 -2.60
C ARG A 425 22.94 3.86 -3.70
N TYR A 426 21.84 3.11 -3.76
CA TYR A 426 21.63 2.06 -4.75
C TYR A 426 21.20 2.67 -6.08
N ALA A 427 21.88 2.29 -7.16
CA ALA A 427 21.53 2.77 -8.50
C ALA A 427 20.19 2.16 -8.96
N ILE A 428 19.28 2.98 -9.48
CA ILE A 428 17.94 2.56 -9.89
C ILE A 428 17.57 3.04 -11.30
N LYS A 429 16.62 2.33 -11.94
CA LYS A 429 15.98 2.68 -13.20
C LYS A 429 14.88 3.72 -13.02
N GLY A 430 14.13 3.64 -11.92
CA GLY A 430 13.00 4.53 -11.63
C GLY A 430 12.27 4.17 -10.33
N ILE A 431 11.24 4.96 -10.04
CA ILE A 431 10.40 4.84 -8.84
C ILE A 431 8.95 4.59 -9.25
N ALA A 432 8.27 3.69 -8.55
CA ALA A 432 6.84 3.45 -8.64
C ALA A 432 6.17 3.75 -7.29
N TRP A 433 5.18 4.65 -7.29
CA TRP A 433 4.54 5.15 -6.08
C TRP A 433 3.03 4.91 -6.07
N TYR A 434 2.48 4.41 -4.95
CA TYR A 434 1.03 4.31 -4.77
C TYR A 434 0.62 4.69 -3.36
N GLN A 435 0.13 5.93 -3.24
CA GLN A 435 -0.34 6.52 -1.99
C GLN A 435 -1.30 7.68 -2.26
N GLY A 436 -2.16 7.94 -1.28
CA GLY A 436 -2.96 9.16 -1.20
C GLY A 436 -4.08 9.05 -0.17
N GLU A 437 -4.54 7.83 0.11
CA GLU A 437 -5.73 7.57 0.91
C GLU A 437 -5.59 8.10 2.36
N SER A 438 -4.38 8.04 2.94
CA SER A 438 -4.12 8.60 4.28
C SER A 438 -4.10 10.13 4.32
N ASN A 439 -3.97 10.81 3.18
CA ASN A 439 -4.06 12.27 3.07
C ASN A 439 -5.44 12.73 2.56
N ALA A 440 -6.28 11.82 2.06
CA ALA A 440 -7.57 12.15 1.44
C ALA A 440 -8.59 12.81 2.37
N GLY A 441 -8.43 12.68 3.69
CA GLY A 441 -9.25 13.42 4.66
C GLY A 441 -9.01 14.94 4.64
N ASN A 442 -7.85 15.40 4.15
CA ASN A 442 -7.50 16.81 4.02
C ASN A 442 -6.57 17.06 2.81
N PRO A 443 -7.13 17.09 1.59
CA PRO A 443 -6.35 17.08 0.35
C PRO A 443 -5.65 18.41 0.01
N GLY A 444 -5.96 19.51 0.72
CA GLY A 444 -5.62 20.87 0.28
C GLY A 444 -4.13 21.14 0.04
N ASN A 445 -3.24 20.46 0.77
CA ASN A 445 -1.78 20.61 0.59
C ASN A 445 -1.16 19.47 -0.23
N TYR A 446 -1.94 18.47 -0.65
CA TYR A 446 -1.38 17.24 -1.21
C TYR A 446 -0.65 17.46 -2.53
N GLU A 447 -1.13 18.37 -3.39
CA GLU A 447 -0.44 18.69 -4.64
C GLU A 447 0.99 19.21 -4.38
N ALA A 448 1.12 20.19 -3.48
CA ALA A 448 2.41 20.76 -3.11
C ALA A 448 3.31 19.71 -2.44
N LEU A 449 2.74 18.87 -1.57
CA LEU A 449 3.46 17.79 -0.92
C LEU A 449 3.98 16.74 -1.91
N LEU A 450 3.14 16.30 -2.86
CA LEU A 450 3.52 15.32 -3.87
C LEU A 450 4.61 15.86 -4.79
N LYS A 451 4.48 17.12 -5.23
CA LYS A 451 5.53 17.76 -6.04
C LYS A 451 6.85 17.89 -5.27
N SER A 452 6.79 18.29 -4.00
CA SER A 452 7.99 18.40 -3.14
C SER A 452 8.63 17.03 -2.87
N PHE A 453 7.83 16.01 -2.63
CA PHE A 453 8.26 14.63 -2.44
C PHE A 453 9.00 14.06 -3.65
N ILE A 454 8.44 14.22 -4.86
CA ILE A 454 9.07 13.75 -6.10
C ILE A 454 10.43 14.46 -6.31
N ALA A 455 10.47 15.77 -6.13
CA ALA A 455 11.70 16.55 -6.25
C ALA A 455 12.74 16.17 -5.19
N ASP A 456 12.31 15.95 -3.94
CA ASP A 456 13.16 15.50 -2.85
C ASP A 456 13.77 14.14 -3.18
N TRP A 457 12.98 13.12 -3.54
CA TRP A 457 13.51 11.79 -3.83
C TRP A 457 14.51 11.81 -4.99
N ARG A 458 14.26 12.56 -6.07
CA ARG A 458 15.26 12.75 -7.14
C ARG A 458 16.56 13.34 -6.62
N LYS A 459 16.48 14.35 -5.75
CA LYS A 459 17.64 14.96 -5.07
C LYS A 459 18.37 13.97 -4.16
N GLN A 460 17.64 13.13 -3.42
CA GLN A 460 18.23 12.14 -2.50
C GLN A 460 19.00 11.05 -3.28
N TRP A 461 18.48 10.58 -4.41
CA TRP A 461 19.16 9.59 -5.26
C TRP A 461 20.32 10.17 -6.07
N GLN A 462 20.32 11.48 -6.35
CA GLN A 462 21.36 12.16 -7.13
C GLN A 462 21.59 11.51 -8.51
N GLN A 463 20.51 11.04 -9.13
CA GLN A 463 20.50 10.40 -10.45
C GLN A 463 19.77 11.23 -11.52
N GLY A 464 19.70 12.56 -11.32
CA GLY A 464 18.97 13.48 -12.18
C GLY A 464 17.45 13.27 -12.10
N ASP A 465 16.76 13.53 -13.20
CA ASP A 465 15.31 13.33 -13.31
C ASP A 465 14.98 11.86 -13.56
N ILE A 466 15.22 11.00 -12.57
CA ILE A 466 14.82 9.59 -12.66
C ILE A 466 13.31 9.46 -12.94
N PRO A 467 12.91 8.49 -13.80
CA PRO A 467 11.50 8.20 -14.08
C PRO A 467 10.71 7.98 -12.79
N PHE A 468 9.58 8.68 -12.67
CA PHE A 468 8.71 8.59 -11.51
C PHE A 468 7.29 8.27 -11.97
N VAL A 469 6.88 7.01 -11.80
CA VAL A 469 5.51 6.58 -12.12
C VAL A 469 4.68 6.44 -10.85
N TYR A 470 3.42 6.84 -10.89
CA TYR A 470 2.54 6.75 -9.73
C TYR A 470 1.10 6.45 -10.10
N ALA A 471 0.36 5.84 -9.18
CA ALA A 471 -1.06 5.55 -9.37
C ALA A 471 -1.93 6.71 -8.85
N GLN A 472 -2.90 7.13 -9.65
CA GLN A 472 -4.02 7.95 -9.19
C GLN A 472 -4.92 7.09 -8.27
N LEU A 473 -5.64 7.68 -7.32
CA LEU A 473 -6.57 6.92 -6.48
C LEU A 473 -7.77 6.40 -7.28
N PRO A 474 -8.21 5.15 -7.05
CA PRO A 474 -9.35 4.55 -7.74
C PRO A 474 -10.67 5.08 -7.18
N ASP A 475 -11.80 4.68 -7.75
CA ASP A 475 -13.13 4.81 -7.14
C ASP A 475 -13.24 4.07 -5.80
N PHE A 476 -13.86 4.71 -4.81
CA PHE A 476 -14.05 4.16 -3.46
C PHE A 476 -15.21 4.88 -2.74
N MET A 477 -15.89 4.19 -1.82
CA MET A 477 -17.09 4.63 -1.08
C MET A 477 -18.39 4.51 -1.87
N GLU A 478 -19.51 4.84 -1.24
CA GLU A 478 -20.83 4.82 -1.85
C GLU A 478 -20.94 5.84 -3.00
N VAL A 479 -21.75 5.49 -4.00
CA VAL A 479 -22.04 6.39 -5.13
C VAL A 479 -22.90 7.56 -4.66
N SER A 480 -22.49 8.78 -5.00
CA SER A 480 -23.33 9.96 -4.87
C SER A 480 -24.11 10.21 -6.17
N TYR A 481 -25.44 10.08 -6.11
CA TYR A 481 -26.32 10.33 -7.26
C TYR A 481 -26.59 11.81 -7.54
N THR A 482 -25.97 12.72 -6.78
CA THR A 482 -25.98 14.16 -7.05
C THR A 482 -24.55 14.68 -7.21
N PRO A 483 -24.28 15.58 -8.18
CA PRO A 483 -22.99 16.24 -8.26
C PRO A 483 -22.70 17.01 -6.97
N GLY A 484 -21.45 16.96 -6.51
CA GLY A 484 -21.06 17.60 -5.26
C GLY A 484 -19.56 17.78 -5.15
N GLU A 485 -19.13 18.28 -4.00
CA GLU A 485 -17.71 18.36 -3.66
C GLU A 485 -17.22 17.00 -3.17
N SER A 486 -15.95 16.70 -3.44
CA SER A 486 -15.33 15.42 -3.08
C SER A 486 -13.85 15.64 -2.78
N ASN A 487 -13.45 15.33 -1.55
CA ASN A 487 -12.04 15.36 -1.18
C ASN A 487 -11.23 14.32 -1.94
N TRP A 488 -11.85 13.18 -2.26
CA TRP A 488 -11.21 12.13 -3.05
C TRP A 488 -10.98 12.56 -4.50
N ALA A 489 -11.91 13.31 -5.10
CA ALA A 489 -11.71 13.93 -6.41
C ALA A 489 -10.59 15.00 -6.38
N LEU A 490 -10.52 15.81 -5.33
CA LEU A 490 -9.41 16.75 -5.12
C LEU A 490 -8.05 16.03 -4.99
N MET A 491 -8.00 14.86 -4.33
CA MET A 491 -6.79 14.03 -4.32
C MET A 491 -6.38 13.58 -5.72
N ARG A 492 -7.34 13.12 -6.53
CA ARG A 492 -7.09 12.73 -7.91
C ARG A 492 -6.60 13.90 -8.76
N GLU A 493 -7.17 15.09 -8.57
CA GLU A 493 -6.71 16.33 -9.22
C GLU A 493 -5.27 16.68 -8.82
N ALA A 494 -4.94 16.62 -7.53
CA ALA A 494 -3.57 16.84 -7.06
C ALA A 494 -2.57 15.83 -7.65
N GLN A 495 -2.98 14.57 -7.81
CA GLN A 495 -2.18 13.54 -8.49
C GLN A 495 -2.05 13.84 -9.99
N LEU A 496 -3.10 14.33 -10.65
CA LEU A 496 -3.02 14.76 -12.06
C LEU A 496 -2.02 15.91 -12.24
N HIS A 497 -2.07 16.93 -11.38
CA HIS A 497 -1.19 18.10 -11.45
C HIS A 497 0.30 17.77 -11.23
N ALA A 498 0.63 16.64 -10.60
CA ALA A 498 2.02 16.20 -10.50
C ALA A 498 2.64 15.84 -11.86
N LEU A 499 1.84 15.60 -12.92
CA LEU A 499 2.32 15.43 -14.30
C LEU A 499 3.01 16.67 -14.88
N GLN A 500 2.85 17.83 -14.23
CA GLN A 500 3.58 19.04 -14.62
C GLN A 500 5.10 18.93 -14.34
N LEU A 501 5.52 17.98 -13.49
CA LEU A 501 6.93 17.70 -13.28
C LEU A 501 7.50 16.86 -14.42
N PRO A 502 8.74 17.13 -14.86
CA PRO A 502 9.36 16.37 -15.95
C PRO A 502 9.53 14.89 -15.57
N ASN A 503 9.53 14.01 -16.57
CA ASN A 503 9.75 12.57 -16.42
C ASN A 503 8.85 11.89 -15.37
N THR A 504 7.58 12.32 -15.30
CA THR A 504 6.55 11.74 -14.44
C THR A 504 5.46 11.08 -15.27
N GLY A 505 4.87 10.02 -14.73
CA GLY A 505 3.79 9.27 -15.40
C GLY A 505 2.75 8.83 -14.39
N MET A 506 1.47 8.98 -14.75
CA MET A 506 0.35 8.65 -13.88
C MET A 506 -0.44 7.49 -14.46
N ALA A 507 -0.58 6.41 -13.70
CA ALA A 507 -1.54 5.36 -13.97
C ALA A 507 -2.92 5.80 -13.44
N VAL A 508 -3.84 6.15 -14.34
CA VAL A 508 -5.25 6.37 -13.97
C VAL A 508 -5.84 5.02 -13.55
N THR A 509 -6.37 4.91 -12.35
CA THR A 509 -6.95 3.66 -11.80
C THR A 509 -8.47 3.69 -11.68
N MET A 510 -9.12 4.70 -12.26
CA MET A 510 -10.58 4.76 -12.37
C MET A 510 -11.13 3.46 -12.98
N GLY A 511 -12.21 2.94 -12.40
CA GLY A 511 -12.84 1.67 -12.76
C GLY A 511 -12.11 0.43 -12.25
N LEU A 512 -11.01 0.58 -11.51
CA LEU A 512 -10.33 -0.53 -10.81
C LEU A 512 -10.62 -0.53 -9.31
N GLY A 513 -11.48 0.37 -8.84
CA GLY A 513 -11.87 0.49 -7.44
C GLY A 513 -12.97 -0.46 -7.01
N GLU A 514 -13.32 -0.37 -5.73
CA GLU A 514 -14.44 -1.08 -5.13
C GLU A 514 -15.13 -0.12 -4.16
N TRP A 515 -16.44 0.07 -4.31
CA TRP A 515 -17.22 0.97 -3.44
C TRP A 515 -17.08 0.62 -1.95
N ASN A 516 -16.97 -0.68 -1.67
CA ASN A 516 -16.93 -1.23 -0.34
C ASN A 516 -15.52 -1.61 0.11
N ASP A 517 -14.45 -1.41 -0.65
CA ASP A 517 -13.09 -1.80 -0.26
C ASP A 517 -12.01 -0.81 -0.69
N ILE A 518 -11.35 -0.22 0.30
CA ILE A 518 -10.25 0.72 0.05
C ILE A 518 -9.03 0.02 -0.55
N HIS A 519 -8.98 -1.31 -0.48
CA HIS A 519 -7.93 -2.14 -1.08
C HIS A 519 -8.50 -3.02 -2.20
N PRO A 520 -8.92 -2.44 -3.34
CA PRO A 520 -9.58 -3.18 -4.40
C PRO A 520 -8.71 -4.32 -4.93
N ASP A 521 -9.36 -5.41 -5.35
CA ASP A 521 -8.66 -6.66 -5.60
C ASP A 521 -7.86 -6.67 -6.91
N ASN A 522 -8.23 -5.85 -7.91
CA ASN A 522 -7.56 -5.75 -9.21
C ASN A 522 -6.23 -4.98 -9.16
N LYS A 523 -5.21 -5.60 -8.56
CA LYS A 523 -3.81 -5.15 -8.52
C LYS A 523 -3.07 -5.34 -9.85
N LYS A 524 -3.49 -6.33 -10.65
CA LYS A 524 -2.83 -6.67 -11.92
C LYS A 524 -2.91 -5.53 -12.93
N ASP A 525 -4.08 -4.94 -13.11
CA ASP A 525 -4.24 -3.83 -14.06
C ASP A 525 -3.59 -2.54 -13.56
N VAL A 526 -3.52 -2.31 -12.24
CA VAL A 526 -2.72 -1.20 -11.69
C VAL A 526 -1.25 -1.39 -12.03
N GLY A 527 -0.69 -2.58 -11.79
CA GLY A 527 0.70 -2.91 -12.13
C GLY A 527 0.99 -2.77 -13.63
N LEU A 528 0.06 -3.21 -14.48
CA LEU A 528 0.17 -3.06 -15.93
C LEU A 528 0.18 -1.59 -16.36
N ARG A 529 -0.73 -0.75 -15.84
CA ARG A 529 -0.78 0.68 -16.17
C ARG A 529 0.48 1.43 -15.72
N LEU A 530 1.04 1.07 -14.55
CA LEU A 530 2.34 1.59 -14.12
C LEU A 530 3.48 1.12 -15.04
N ALA A 531 3.42 -0.11 -15.54
CA ALA A 531 4.41 -0.63 -16.48
C ALA A 531 4.35 0.09 -17.84
N LEU A 532 3.16 0.40 -18.35
CA LEU A 532 3.00 1.20 -19.58
C LEU A 532 3.61 2.60 -19.42
N ALA A 533 3.33 3.28 -18.30
CA ALA A 533 3.94 4.57 -18.00
C ALA A 533 5.47 4.46 -17.88
N ALA A 534 5.98 3.37 -17.29
CA ALA A 534 7.41 3.10 -17.21
C ALA A 534 8.04 2.84 -18.59
N GLN A 535 7.39 2.10 -19.48
CA GLN A 535 7.85 1.87 -20.86
C GLN A 535 8.00 3.18 -21.63
N HIS A 536 7.00 4.05 -21.56
CA HIS A 536 7.06 5.36 -22.19
C HIS A 536 8.23 6.21 -21.66
N LEU A 537 8.37 6.32 -20.34
CA LEU A 537 9.31 7.25 -19.71
C LEU A 537 10.74 6.72 -19.58
N ALA A 538 10.88 5.47 -19.14
CA ALA A 538 12.17 4.89 -18.77
C ALA A 538 12.82 4.13 -19.94
N TYR A 539 12.03 3.70 -20.93
CA TYR A 539 12.48 2.96 -22.10
C TYR A 539 12.29 3.73 -23.41
N ASN A 540 11.68 4.93 -23.36
CA ASN A 540 11.42 5.80 -24.52
C ASN A 540 10.55 5.13 -25.59
N GLU A 541 9.65 4.24 -25.17
CA GLU A 541 8.74 3.57 -26.09
C GLU A 541 7.64 4.53 -26.58
N ASN A 542 7.38 4.50 -27.88
CA ASN A 542 6.30 5.25 -28.49
C ASN A 542 5.01 4.42 -28.49
N ILE A 543 4.37 4.35 -27.33
CA ILE A 543 3.14 3.57 -27.08
C ILE A 543 2.05 4.43 -26.45
N VAL A 544 0.80 3.98 -26.56
CA VAL A 544 -0.30 4.53 -25.76
C VAL A 544 -0.15 4.03 -24.32
N TYR A 545 0.23 4.92 -23.42
CA TYR A 545 0.52 4.58 -22.01
C TYR A 545 -0.44 5.20 -21.00
N SER A 546 -1.25 6.18 -21.42
CA SER A 546 -2.22 6.88 -20.58
C SER A 546 -3.54 7.01 -21.32
N GLY A 547 -4.63 7.07 -20.55
CA GLY A 547 -5.94 7.44 -21.06
C GLY A 547 -6.09 8.95 -21.26
N PRO A 548 -7.27 9.39 -21.73
CA PRO A 548 -7.53 10.80 -22.04
C PRO A 548 -7.32 11.73 -20.84
N LEU A 549 -6.61 12.83 -21.06
CA LEU A 549 -6.44 13.91 -20.08
C LEU A 549 -7.11 15.17 -20.63
N PHE A 550 -7.87 15.87 -19.78
CA PHE A 550 -8.53 17.10 -20.19
C PHE A 550 -7.52 18.13 -20.72
N HIS A 551 -7.83 18.73 -21.87
CA HIS A 551 -6.96 19.72 -22.52
C HIS A 551 -7.62 21.10 -22.61
N SER A 552 -8.85 21.19 -23.13
CA SER A 552 -9.55 22.47 -23.23
C SER A 552 -11.07 22.30 -23.27
N ALA A 553 -11.79 23.38 -22.94
CA ALA A 553 -13.23 23.48 -23.03
C ALA A 553 -13.61 24.72 -23.87
N ALA A 554 -14.56 24.58 -24.78
CA ALA A 554 -15.10 25.67 -25.59
C ALA A 554 -16.63 25.71 -25.47
N VAL A 555 -17.16 26.85 -25.06
CA VAL A 555 -18.62 27.08 -24.97
C VAL A 555 -19.15 27.49 -26.34
N THR A 556 -20.22 26.85 -26.81
CA THR A 556 -20.92 27.23 -28.04
C THR A 556 -22.43 27.09 -27.83
N GLY A 557 -23.11 28.24 -27.77
CA GLY A 557 -24.54 28.29 -27.44
C GLY A 557 -24.81 27.70 -26.06
N ASN A 558 -25.57 26.61 -26.02
CA ASN A 558 -25.95 25.89 -24.80
C ASN A 558 -25.12 24.60 -24.58
N THR A 559 -23.98 24.45 -25.25
CA THR A 559 -23.11 23.27 -25.16
C THR A 559 -21.67 23.64 -24.79
N ILE A 560 -20.96 22.69 -24.20
CA ILE A 560 -19.52 22.78 -23.97
C ILE A 560 -18.83 21.62 -24.71
N THR A 561 -17.92 21.95 -25.62
CA THR A 561 -17.08 20.96 -26.31
C THR A 561 -15.75 20.83 -25.59
N LEU A 562 -15.39 19.60 -25.21
CA LEU A 562 -14.18 19.26 -24.48
C LEU A 562 -13.19 18.53 -25.39
N SER A 563 -11.93 18.97 -25.36
CA SER A 563 -10.83 18.27 -26.03
C SER A 563 -9.90 17.61 -25.01
N PHE A 564 -9.20 16.57 -25.46
CA PHE A 564 -8.35 15.74 -24.61
C PHE A 564 -7.00 15.49 -25.27
N SER A 565 -5.93 15.44 -24.49
CA SER A 565 -4.68 14.79 -24.88
C SER A 565 -4.76 13.29 -24.61
N ASN A 566 -3.76 12.52 -25.06
CA ASN A 566 -3.64 11.08 -24.78
C ASN A 566 -4.87 10.25 -25.23
N THR A 567 -5.46 10.64 -26.37
CA THR A 567 -6.63 9.97 -26.95
C THR A 567 -6.32 8.66 -27.66
N GLY A 568 -5.04 8.28 -27.77
CA GLY A 568 -4.62 7.06 -28.46
C GLY A 568 -5.12 7.04 -29.91
N SER A 569 -5.72 5.93 -30.33
CA SER A 569 -6.39 5.82 -31.65
C SER A 569 -7.82 6.41 -31.68
N GLY A 570 -8.27 7.03 -30.59
CA GLY A 570 -9.52 7.79 -30.48
C GLY A 570 -10.23 7.59 -29.14
N LEU A 571 -11.13 8.52 -28.81
CA LEU A 571 -12.04 8.43 -27.67
C LEU A 571 -13.11 7.36 -27.90
N THR A 572 -13.45 6.63 -26.83
CA THR A 572 -14.55 5.67 -26.79
C THR A 572 -15.10 5.57 -25.36
N THR A 573 -16.10 4.71 -25.15
CA THR A 573 -16.56 4.31 -23.83
C THR A 573 -16.25 2.85 -23.55
N SER A 574 -15.92 2.52 -22.30
CA SER A 574 -15.54 1.17 -21.88
C SER A 574 -16.69 0.16 -21.97
N ASN A 575 -17.93 0.63 -22.01
CA ASN A 575 -19.15 -0.18 -22.04
C ASN A 575 -20.00 0.01 -23.31
N GLY A 576 -19.57 0.83 -24.27
CA GLY A 576 -20.32 1.12 -25.50
C GLY A 576 -21.54 2.04 -25.32
N GLU A 577 -21.86 2.45 -24.10
CA GLU A 577 -22.93 3.41 -23.79
C GLU A 577 -22.48 4.85 -24.04
N ALA A 578 -23.42 5.81 -23.96
CA ALA A 578 -23.07 7.23 -23.97
C ALA A 578 -22.10 7.59 -22.83
N PRO A 579 -21.20 8.59 -23.01
CA PRO A 579 -20.30 9.02 -21.95
C PRO A 579 -21.06 9.45 -20.68
N GLY A 580 -20.73 8.81 -19.56
CA GLY A 580 -21.34 9.03 -18.24
C GLY A 580 -20.52 9.96 -17.34
N ALA A 581 -21.04 10.20 -16.13
CA ALA A 581 -20.37 10.95 -15.05
C ALA A 581 -19.95 12.40 -15.39
N PHE A 582 -20.65 13.06 -16.32
CA PHE A 582 -20.47 14.49 -16.61
C PHE A 582 -21.49 15.35 -15.87
N ALA A 583 -21.01 16.37 -15.16
CA ALA A 583 -21.83 17.41 -14.55
C ALA A 583 -21.52 18.77 -15.19
N ILE A 584 -22.54 19.61 -15.37
CA ILE A 584 -22.46 20.91 -16.02
C ILE A 584 -23.11 22.00 -15.15
N ALA A 585 -22.55 23.19 -15.15
CA ALA A 585 -23.05 24.34 -14.40
C ALA A 585 -22.92 25.65 -15.19
N GLY A 586 -23.75 26.64 -14.84
CA GLY A 586 -23.59 28.03 -15.26
C GLY A 586 -22.70 28.81 -14.28
N ALA A 587 -22.80 30.14 -14.29
CA ALA A 587 -22.00 31.04 -13.45
C ALA A 587 -22.17 30.82 -11.93
N ASP A 588 -23.29 30.25 -11.50
CA ASP A 588 -23.59 29.98 -10.09
C ASP A 588 -22.90 28.72 -9.53
N LYS A 589 -22.19 27.97 -10.39
CA LYS A 589 -21.53 26.70 -10.07
C LYS A 589 -22.47 25.65 -9.46
N LYS A 590 -23.78 25.73 -9.72
CA LYS A 590 -24.74 24.70 -9.31
C LYS A 590 -24.76 23.59 -10.35
N PHE A 591 -23.94 22.57 -10.11
CA PHE A 591 -23.78 21.44 -11.01
C PHE A 591 -25.02 20.55 -11.06
N VAL A 592 -25.42 20.19 -12.28
CA VAL A 592 -26.42 19.15 -12.57
C VAL A 592 -25.80 18.11 -13.50
N TRP A 593 -26.32 16.88 -13.50
CA TRP A 593 -25.92 15.89 -14.49
C TRP A 593 -26.23 16.35 -15.92
N ALA A 594 -25.31 16.02 -16.82
CA ALA A 594 -25.32 16.44 -18.21
C ALA A 594 -25.45 15.24 -19.15
N GLN A 595 -26.00 15.48 -20.33
CA GLN A 595 -25.86 14.57 -21.47
C GLN A 595 -24.50 14.84 -22.12
N ALA A 596 -23.78 13.77 -22.46
CA ALA A 596 -22.51 13.86 -23.17
C ALA A 596 -22.49 12.93 -24.39
N THR A 597 -21.76 13.31 -25.44
CA THR A 597 -21.60 12.50 -26.66
C THR A 597 -20.21 12.73 -27.25
N ILE A 598 -19.61 11.67 -27.77
CA ILE A 598 -18.32 11.76 -28.49
C ILE A 598 -18.60 12.17 -29.94
N VAL A 599 -18.00 13.28 -30.39
CA VAL A 599 -18.10 13.77 -31.77
C VAL A 599 -16.70 14.13 -32.25
N ASN A 600 -16.22 13.55 -33.35
CA ASN A 600 -14.91 13.89 -33.93
C ASN A 600 -13.75 13.92 -32.91
N ASN A 601 -13.69 12.91 -32.03
CA ASN A 601 -12.66 12.80 -30.97
C ASN A 601 -12.70 13.90 -29.89
N THR A 602 -13.82 14.62 -29.76
CA THR A 602 -14.13 15.52 -28.63
C THR A 602 -15.36 15.01 -27.90
N VAL A 603 -15.63 15.56 -26.70
CA VAL A 603 -16.88 15.29 -25.95
C VAL A 603 -17.72 16.55 -25.91
N VAL A 604 -18.94 16.49 -26.43
CA VAL A 604 -19.92 17.58 -26.36
C VAL A 604 -20.84 17.33 -25.18
N VAL A 605 -20.93 18.30 -24.27
CA VAL A 605 -21.69 18.22 -23.01
C VAL A 605 -22.78 19.29 -23.00
N SER A 606 -24.00 18.91 -22.59
CA SER A 606 -25.13 19.84 -22.48
C SER A 606 -26.13 19.41 -21.41
N SER A 607 -26.99 20.34 -20.97
CA SER A 607 -28.14 20.00 -20.13
C SER A 607 -29.27 21.00 -20.38
N PRO A 608 -30.54 20.55 -20.54
CA PRO A 608 -31.67 21.46 -20.70
C PRO A 608 -31.90 22.33 -19.47
N LYS A 609 -31.36 21.93 -18.31
CA LYS A 609 -31.43 22.70 -17.06
C LYS A 609 -30.43 23.87 -17.01
N ILE A 610 -29.39 23.85 -17.84
CA ILE A 610 -28.32 24.85 -17.86
C ILE A 610 -28.24 25.46 -19.27
N PRO A 611 -29.07 26.48 -19.58
CA PRO A 611 -29.11 27.09 -20.91
C PRO A 611 -27.85 27.91 -21.25
N GLN A 612 -27.12 28.37 -20.24
CA GLN A 612 -25.88 29.14 -20.37
C GLN A 612 -24.76 28.44 -19.59
N PRO A 613 -24.21 27.33 -20.12
CA PRO A 613 -23.20 26.58 -19.40
C PRO A 613 -21.84 27.28 -19.45
N LEU A 614 -21.10 27.22 -18.35
CA LEU A 614 -19.74 27.74 -18.25
C LEU A 614 -18.75 26.68 -17.75
N TYR A 615 -19.21 25.72 -16.97
CA TYR A 615 -18.33 24.78 -16.29
C TYR A 615 -18.74 23.33 -16.47
N VAL A 616 -17.76 22.44 -16.57
CA VAL A 616 -17.94 20.99 -16.61
C VAL A 616 -17.05 20.32 -15.56
N ARG A 617 -17.57 19.25 -14.98
CA ARG A 617 -16.82 18.28 -14.17
C ARG A 617 -17.02 16.88 -14.74
N TYR A 618 -15.97 16.07 -14.76
CA TYR A 618 -16.03 14.66 -15.13
C TYR A 618 -15.55 13.80 -13.96
N ALA A 619 -16.33 12.77 -13.61
CA ALA A 619 -15.99 11.79 -12.58
C ALA A 619 -15.58 12.44 -11.24
N TRP A 620 -16.22 13.56 -10.88
CA TRP A 620 -15.91 14.36 -9.70
C TRP A 620 -16.73 13.91 -8.48
N ALA A 621 -16.38 12.74 -7.95
CA ALA A 621 -16.96 12.13 -6.77
C ALA A 621 -15.98 11.12 -6.15
N ASP A 622 -16.24 10.66 -4.92
CA ASP A 622 -15.46 9.60 -4.28
C ASP A 622 -15.55 8.31 -5.11
N ASN A 623 -16.79 7.88 -5.39
CA ASN A 623 -17.12 6.83 -6.33
C ASN A 623 -18.12 7.36 -7.39
N PRO A 624 -17.62 7.80 -8.56
CA PRO A 624 -18.49 8.24 -9.64
C PRO A 624 -19.34 7.09 -10.18
N ASP A 625 -20.61 7.35 -10.50
CA ASP A 625 -21.46 6.34 -11.14
C ASP A 625 -21.03 6.12 -12.60
N GLN A 626 -20.50 4.92 -12.87
CA GLN A 626 -20.13 4.46 -14.22
C GLN A 626 -19.27 5.45 -15.05
N PRO A 627 -18.09 5.90 -14.57
CA PRO A 627 -17.17 6.71 -15.35
C PRO A 627 -16.58 5.85 -16.48
N ASN A 628 -17.10 6.00 -17.70
CA ASN A 628 -16.81 5.10 -18.82
C ASN A 628 -15.94 5.72 -19.93
N LEU A 629 -15.59 7.01 -19.88
CA LEU A 629 -14.76 7.63 -20.91
C LEU A 629 -13.34 7.04 -20.90
N CYS A 630 -12.89 6.54 -22.05
CA CYS A 630 -11.54 6.00 -22.23
C CYS A 630 -11.03 6.27 -23.67
N ASN A 631 -9.79 5.89 -23.93
CA ASN A 631 -9.33 5.73 -25.32
C ASN A 631 -9.64 4.32 -25.84
N ARG A 632 -9.52 4.11 -27.15
CA ARG A 632 -9.78 2.82 -27.81
C ARG A 632 -8.87 1.68 -27.38
N GLU A 633 -7.73 1.99 -26.76
CA GLU A 633 -6.83 1.04 -26.12
C GLU A 633 -7.32 0.61 -24.72
N GLY A 634 -8.41 1.19 -24.22
CA GLY A 634 -9.06 0.80 -22.97
C GLY A 634 -8.51 1.50 -21.73
N LEU A 635 -7.68 2.55 -21.88
CA LEU A 635 -7.17 3.32 -20.74
C LEU A 635 -8.15 4.44 -20.35
N PRO A 636 -8.59 4.51 -19.08
CA PRO A 636 -9.64 5.43 -18.65
C PRO A 636 -9.17 6.88 -18.60
N ALA A 637 -10.10 7.80 -18.84
CA ALA A 637 -9.88 9.22 -18.67
C ALA A 637 -9.69 9.59 -17.19
N SER A 638 -8.81 10.55 -16.93
CA SER A 638 -8.62 11.07 -15.57
C SER A 638 -9.74 12.06 -15.19
N PRO A 639 -10.23 12.07 -13.94
CA PRO A 639 -11.18 13.08 -13.46
C PRO A 639 -10.64 14.50 -13.60
N PHE A 640 -11.53 15.45 -13.89
CA PHE A 640 -11.18 16.86 -14.01
C PHE A 640 -12.37 17.77 -13.73
N ARG A 641 -12.07 19.07 -13.59
CA ARG A 641 -13.03 20.17 -13.50
C ARG A 641 -12.56 21.38 -14.32
N THR A 642 -13.47 22.26 -14.69
CA THR A 642 -13.16 23.49 -15.43
C THR A 642 -13.53 24.78 -14.67
N ASP A 643 -13.90 24.67 -13.39
CA ASP A 643 -14.38 25.78 -12.55
C ASP A 643 -13.36 26.28 -11.52
N GLN A 644 -12.07 26.13 -11.82
CA GLN A 644 -10.98 26.69 -11.00
C GLN A 644 -10.94 28.22 -11.04
#